data_AF-A0AAW1XPD6-F1
#
_entry.id   AF-A0AAW1XPD6-F1
#
_cell.length_a   1.000
_cell.length_b   1.000
_cell.length_c   1.000
_cell.angle_alpha   90.00
_cell.angle_beta   90.00
_cell.angle_gamma   90.00
#
_symmetry.space_group_name_H-M   'P 1'
#
loop_
_entity.id
_entity.type
_entity.pdbx_description
1 polymer ?
#
loop_
_entity_poly.entity_id
_entity_poly.type
_entity_poly.pdbx_seq_one_letter_code
_entity_poly.pdbx_strand_id
1 'polypeptide(L)'
;MIICSLNLFFLIFAILWTCHEAVRDTLKPGDTLNSSSFLVSAKGKFTLGFYASDQNSNSSYLAIWQNYLTTRQNGSVNHAWIANRYAPILYPSGILTLDVNKTLKIMHKGGDPVVLYHASEPTSINSTSSVVATLLDSGNFIMQEVNSDGSMKQVLWESFDYPTNTLLPGMKVGVNHRNGHIWSVSSWSSFYLPVPGPFTLDWDPNGCELKIKRHGVVYWTSGIFRDGRFEFMNPDDELRTVGYNFIIVSNENEDYFTYTSTSVNQSYVPEWVLNAFGVLRELGGNIIASADNCYGYNTDGGCQRRDYPSCRHIGDTFVKKNGLFNPTTPNLTLKRDENPSLTTSDCKAACWDDCNCHGFRVHFDNQTGCEFWIGNWTFISKDLFRNPSIFILSELSRNDITNKESHTRRRIWIGTSIATALLVMVLCIMCYLLRRRRRSPLSEKSQKKIENELLDLMQSDKSLDVNWLQTDGEMGHNDLRVFSYASVLAATSNFSEENKLGEGGFGPVYRGKMATGRDIAVKRLSRCSGQGTLEFKNELTLISELQHTNLVQLLGYCIHGEERMLIYEYMSNKSLDHFLFDSTRAMLLDWNKRFTNILLDDNMIPKISDFGMARIFTHNELEANTKRVVGTYGYMSPEYAMEGIFSIKSDIYSFGVIMLEIISGRINHSFYIEDHTLNIVEYAWELWKEGHGLELMDPTLRSSCIEDQLLRCIHVGLLCVEEKAGRIDFRAGIDGKTSEIISVNGMSSSEFEAR
;
A
#
# COMPACT_ATOMS: atom_id res chain seq x y z
N MET A 1 34.52 49.62 -31.90
CA MET A 1 33.16 49.36 -31.37
C MET A 1 32.41 48.28 -32.14
N ILE A 2 32.38 48.31 -33.48
CA ILE A 2 31.63 47.33 -34.31
C ILE A 2 32.19 45.89 -34.21
N ILE A 3 33.49 45.73 -33.99
CA ILE A 3 34.13 44.40 -33.83
C ILE A 3 33.87 43.77 -32.45
N CYS A 4 33.65 44.58 -31.39
CA CYS A 4 33.26 44.06 -30.08
C CYS A 4 31.79 43.64 -30.04
N SER A 5 30.90 44.32 -30.78
CA SER A 5 29.47 43.96 -30.83
C SER A 5 29.22 42.69 -31.65
N LEU A 6 30.02 42.41 -32.68
CA LEU A 6 29.94 41.14 -33.44
C LEU A 6 30.43 39.93 -32.62
N ASN A 7 31.49 40.08 -31.82
CA ASN A 7 31.96 38.99 -30.95
C ASN A 7 31.01 38.68 -29.79
N LEU A 8 30.31 39.69 -29.26
CA LEU A 8 29.27 39.49 -28.25
C LEU A 8 28.04 38.78 -28.84
N PHE A 9 27.68 39.08 -30.09
CA PHE A 9 26.57 38.42 -30.79
C PHE A 9 26.88 36.94 -31.09
N PHE A 10 28.12 36.61 -31.45
CA PHE A 10 28.57 35.22 -31.61
C PHE A 10 28.68 34.46 -30.28
N LEU A 11 29.04 35.11 -29.18
CA LEU A 11 28.99 34.50 -27.84
C LEU A 11 27.56 34.23 -27.38
N ILE A 12 26.63 35.16 -27.64
CA ILE A 12 25.21 34.97 -27.30
C ILE A 12 24.59 33.87 -28.18
N PHE A 13 24.94 33.80 -29.47
CA PHE A 13 24.53 32.68 -30.33
C PHE A 13 25.18 31.36 -29.92
N ALA A 14 26.44 31.34 -29.45
CA ALA A 14 27.09 30.13 -28.95
C ALA A 14 26.53 29.65 -27.60
N ILE A 15 26.04 30.57 -26.75
CA ILE A 15 25.35 30.23 -25.49
C ILE A 15 23.91 29.75 -25.76
N LEU A 16 23.24 30.32 -26.78
CA LEU A 16 21.92 29.88 -27.26
C LEU A 16 21.97 28.59 -28.09
N TRP A 17 23.16 28.15 -28.48
CA TRP A 17 23.41 26.89 -29.21
C TRP A 17 24.19 25.87 -28.38
N THR A 18 24.11 25.98 -27.04
CA THR A 18 24.25 24.76 -26.25
C THR A 18 23.10 23.87 -26.69
N CYS A 19 23.39 22.85 -27.49
CA CYS A 19 22.46 21.76 -27.71
C CYS A 19 21.97 21.34 -26.32
N HIS A 20 20.72 21.65 -25.97
CA HIS A 20 19.97 20.76 -25.11
C HIS A 20 20.01 19.45 -25.88
N GLU A 21 20.90 18.52 -25.49
CA GLU A 21 20.71 17.14 -25.86
C GLU A 21 19.26 16.83 -25.49
N ALA A 22 18.46 16.46 -26.49
CA ALA A 22 17.09 16.05 -26.23
C ALA A 22 17.18 14.96 -25.17
N VAL A 23 16.61 15.23 -23.99
CA VAL A 23 16.61 14.31 -22.85
C VAL A 23 15.99 13.01 -23.37
N ARG A 24 16.82 12.00 -23.53
CA ARG A 24 16.40 10.72 -24.08
C ARG A 24 15.93 9.85 -22.92
N ASP A 25 14.63 9.78 -22.74
CA ASP A 25 13.99 8.93 -21.73
C ASP A 25 13.57 7.56 -22.29
N THR A 26 13.55 7.42 -23.62
CA THR A 26 12.97 6.28 -24.32
C THR A 26 13.97 5.59 -25.26
N LEU A 27 13.97 4.26 -25.23
CA LEU A 27 14.68 3.35 -26.11
C LEU A 27 13.69 2.71 -27.09
N LYS A 28 13.88 2.95 -28.39
CA LYS A 28 13.05 2.37 -29.46
C LYS A 28 13.68 1.09 -30.01
N PRO A 29 12.93 0.25 -30.77
CA PRO A 29 13.52 -0.93 -31.39
C PRO A 29 14.69 -0.56 -32.32
N GLY A 30 15.81 -1.26 -32.16
CA GLY A 30 17.06 -0.99 -32.89
C GLY A 30 17.97 0.04 -32.22
N ASP A 31 17.46 0.79 -31.25
CA ASP A 31 18.29 1.68 -30.45
C ASP A 31 19.22 0.89 -29.52
N THR A 32 20.36 1.49 -29.21
CA THR A 32 21.33 0.95 -28.25
C THR A 32 21.72 1.99 -27.21
N LEU A 33 22.08 1.49 -26.02
CA LEU A 33 22.69 2.26 -24.94
C LEU A 33 23.94 1.51 -24.49
N ASN A 34 25.08 2.20 -24.41
CA ASN A 34 26.37 1.62 -24.05
C ASN A 34 26.93 2.31 -22.79
N SER A 35 28.18 1.99 -22.41
CA SER A 35 28.80 2.56 -21.21
C SER A 35 29.06 4.07 -21.21
N SER A 36 28.87 4.74 -22.35
CA SER A 36 29.06 6.19 -22.51
C SER A 36 27.75 6.96 -22.69
N SER A 37 26.61 6.26 -22.76
CA SER A 37 25.29 6.86 -22.95
C SER A 37 24.33 6.47 -21.84
N PHE A 38 23.30 7.31 -21.65
CA PHE A 38 22.36 7.20 -20.56
C PHE A 38 20.93 7.45 -21.07
N LEU A 39 19.93 6.87 -20.41
CA LEU A 39 18.57 7.41 -20.46
C LEU A 39 18.35 8.28 -19.24
N VAL A 40 17.69 9.41 -19.43
CA VAL A 40 17.36 10.35 -18.36
C VAL A 40 15.86 10.54 -18.37
N SER A 41 15.21 10.44 -17.22
CA SER A 41 13.75 10.60 -17.11
C SER A 41 13.31 11.98 -17.60
N ALA A 42 12.06 12.13 -18.02
CA ALA A 42 11.56 13.36 -18.66
C ALA A 42 11.86 14.66 -17.87
N LYS A 43 11.75 14.66 -16.53
CA LYS A 43 12.09 15.80 -15.66
C LYS A 43 13.51 15.74 -15.08
N GLY A 44 14.34 14.81 -15.56
CA GLY A 44 15.73 14.65 -15.12
C GLY A 44 15.88 14.14 -13.70
N LYS A 45 14.88 13.44 -13.14
CA LYS A 45 14.92 12.93 -11.77
C LYS A 45 15.80 11.69 -11.63
N PHE A 46 15.72 10.79 -12.60
CA PHE A 46 16.45 9.53 -12.61
C PHE A 46 17.25 9.37 -13.90
N THR A 47 18.35 8.62 -13.80
CA THR A 47 19.19 8.25 -14.92
C THR A 47 19.38 6.73 -14.93
N LEU A 48 19.26 6.10 -16.09
CA LEU A 48 19.59 4.71 -16.37
C LEU A 48 20.88 4.65 -17.19
N GLY A 49 21.83 3.81 -16.79
CA GLY A 49 23.00 3.51 -17.59
C GLY A 49 23.93 2.46 -16.99
N PHE A 50 25.03 2.19 -17.67
CA PHE A 50 26.04 1.25 -17.16
C PHE A 50 27.00 1.94 -16.20
N TYR A 51 27.28 1.30 -15.07
CA TYR A 51 28.36 1.69 -14.16
C TYR A 51 29.33 0.53 -13.94
N ALA A 52 30.54 0.84 -13.47
CA ALA A 52 31.54 -0.15 -13.06
C ALA A 52 31.58 -0.23 -11.53
N SER A 53 31.57 -1.44 -10.98
CA SER A 53 31.66 -1.67 -9.53
C SER A 53 33.12 -1.66 -9.10
N ASP A 54 33.54 -0.60 -8.40
CA ASP A 54 34.90 -0.32 -7.89
C ASP A 54 36.04 -0.34 -8.92
N GLN A 55 37.18 0.28 -8.57
CA GLN A 55 38.34 0.39 -9.47
C GLN A 55 39.05 -0.95 -9.76
N ASN A 56 38.76 -2.01 -9.00
CA ASN A 56 39.43 -3.32 -9.12
C ASN A 56 38.54 -4.41 -9.74
N SER A 57 37.22 -4.25 -9.72
CA SER A 57 36.32 -5.24 -10.30
C SER A 57 36.03 -4.78 -11.73
N ASN A 58 36.50 -5.54 -12.73
CA ASN A 58 36.18 -5.30 -14.14
C ASN A 58 34.67 -5.54 -14.45
N SER A 59 33.80 -5.53 -13.44
CA SER A 59 32.38 -5.83 -13.53
C SER A 59 31.56 -4.57 -13.77
N SER A 60 30.60 -4.67 -14.67
CA SER A 60 29.66 -3.62 -15.01
C SER A 60 28.22 -4.08 -14.83
N TYR A 61 27.38 -3.12 -14.45
CA TYR A 61 25.97 -3.32 -14.20
C TYR A 61 25.16 -2.20 -14.85
N LEU A 62 23.99 -2.55 -15.39
CA LEU A 62 22.97 -1.60 -15.80
C LEU A 62 22.15 -1.21 -14.58
N ALA A 63 22.06 0.09 -14.28
CA ALA A 63 21.43 0.58 -13.07
C ALA A 63 20.66 1.89 -13.26
N ILE A 64 19.73 2.13 -12.35
CA ILE A 64 18.98 3.39 -12.22
C ILE A 64 19.45 4.10 -10.96
N TRP A 65 19.74 5.40 -11.05
CA TRP A 65 20.08 6.25 -9.91
C TRP A 65 19.41 7.61 -9.99
N GLN A 66 19.21 8.24 -8.83
CA GLN A 66 18.60 9.55 -8.73
C GLN A 66 19.62 10.69 -8.89
N ASN A 67 19.29 11.69 -9.71
CA ASN A 67 20.19 12.80 -10.03
C ASN A 67 20.29 13.86 -8.92
N TYR A 68 19.28 14.00 -8.06
CA TYR A 68 19.32 15.01 -6.99
C TYR A 68 20.44 14.73 -5.97
N LEU A 69 20.59 13.48 -5.54
CA LEU A 69 21.54 13.11 -4.49
C LEU A 69 23.00 13.01 -4.96
N THR A 70 23.24 12.71 -6.25
CA THR A 70 24.59 12.69 -6.81
C THR A 70 25.30 14.05 -6.68
N THR A 71 24.53 15.14 -6.76
CA THR A 71 25.06 16.51 -6.60
C THR A 71 25.44 16.88 -5.17
N ARG A 72 24.90 16.20 -4.14
CA ARG A 72 25.15 16.49 -2.71
C ARG A 72 26.16 15.56 -2.04
N GLN A 73 26.24 14.29 -2.44
CA GLN A 73 26.94 13.24 -1.69
C GLN A 73 28.44 13.07 -2.04
N ASN A 74 29.10 14.10 -2.59
CA ASN A 74 30.55 14.07 -2.87
C ASN A 74 30.99 12.82 -3.69
N GLY A 75 30.13 12.34 -4.60
CA GLY A 75 30.41 11.25 -5.55
C GLY A 75 29.90 9.85 -5.21
N SER A 76 29.32 9.59 -4.02
CA SER A 76 28.71 8.28 -3.73
C SER A 76 27.28 8.20 -4.28
N VAL A 77 27.09 7.48 -5.39
CA VAL A 77 25.79 7.30 -6.06
C VAL A 77 25.10 6.04 -5.53
N ASN A 78 23.88 6.18 -4.98
CA ASN A 78 23.03 5.01 -4.72
C ASN A 78 22.40 4.54 -6.03
N HIS A 79 22.50 3.24 -6.30
CA HIS A 79 21.90 2.61 -7.47
C HIS A 79 20.58 2.00 -7.04
N ALA A 80 19.49 2.77 -7.18
CA ALA A 80 18.14 2.42 -6.73
C ALA A 80 17.59 1.15 -7.40
N TRP A 81 18.08 0.79 -8.58
CA TRP A 81 17.75 -0.48 -9.25
C TRP A 81 18.94 -0.99 -10.07
N ILE A 82 19.10 -2.31 -10.15
CA ILE A 82 20.19 -2.97 -10.90
C ILE A 82 19.63 -4.17 -11.66
N ALA A 83 19.78 -4.16 -12.99
CA ALA A 83 19.21 -5.19 -13.87
C ALA A 83 19.93 -6.54 -13.76
N ASN A 84 21.25 -6.54 -13.96
CA ASN A 84 22.05 -7.74 -14.12
C ASN A 84 22.84 -8.08 -12.84
N ARG A 85 22.21 -7.90 -11.67
CA ARG A 85 22.87 -8.15 -10.37
C ARG A 85 23.30 -9.60 -10.16
N TYR A 86 22.71 -10.55 -10.88
CA TYR A 86 23.07 -11.98 -10.87
C TYR A 86 24.09 -12.36 -11.95
N ALA A 87 24.27 -11.51 -12.95
CA ALA A 87 25.09 -11.76 -14.14
C ALA A 87 25.95 -10.51 -14.44
N PRO A 88 26.98 -10.23 -13.61
CA PRO A 88 27.91 -9.14 -13.87
C PRO A 88 28.59 -9.34 -15.23
N ILE A 89 28.68 -8.27 -16.01
CA ILE A 89 29.32 -8.30 -17.33
C ILE A 89 30.64 -7.54 -17.29
N LEU A 90 31.53 -7.74 -18.26
CA LEU A 90 32.80 -7.01 -18.30
C LEU A 90 32.59 -5.54 -18.69
N TYR A 91 33.13 -4.60 -17.91
CA TYR A 91 33.22 -3.19 -18.30
C TYR A 91 34.28 -3.00 -19.41
N PRO A 92 34.10 -2.12 -20.41
CA PRO A 92 32.91 -1.34 -20.76
C PRO A 92 32.07 -2.04 -21.85
N SER A 93 31.93 -3.37 -21.81
CA SER A 93 31.41 -4.14 -22.94
C SER A 93 29.88 -4.21 -23.04
N GLY A 94 29.16 -3.71 -22.03
CA GLY A 94 27.70 -3.74 -21.97
C GLY A 94 27.01 -2.84 -22.99
N ILE A 95 26.02 -3.41 -23.68
CA ILE A 95 25.14 -2.70 -24.60
C ILE A 95 23.70 -3.14 -24.32
N LEU A 96 22.87 -2.26 -23.79
CA LEU A 96 21.43 -2.46 -23.64
C LEU A 96 20.75 -2.23 -24.99
N THR A 97 19.93 -3.17 -25.42
CA THR A 97 19.18 -3.10 -26.68
C THR A 97 17.73 -3.54 -26.49
N LEU A 98 16.84 -2.92 -27.25
CA LEU A 98 15.50 -3.41 -27.52
C LEU A 98 15.49 -3.86 -28.99
N ASP A 99 15.37 -5.16 -29.24
CA ASP A 99 15.38 -5.66 -30.61
C ASP A 99 14.00 -5.61 -31.29
N VAL A 100 13.99 -5.78 -32.61
CA VAL A 100 12.77 -5.81 -33.43
C VAL A 100 11.83 -6.96 -33.05
N ASN A 101 12.34 -7.99 -32.38
CA ASN A 101 11.57 -9.13 -31.87
C ASN A 101 11.02 -8.85 -30.46
N LYS A 102 10.99 -7.59 -30.02
CA LYS A 102 10.44 -7.17 -28.71
C LYS A 102 11.15 -7.85 -27.54
N THR A 103 12.46 -8.05 -27.66
CA THR A 103 13.32 -8.53 -26.56
C THR A 103 14.15 -7.37 -25.99
N LEU A 104 14.04 -7.15 -24.68
CA LEU A 104 14.90 -6.23 -23.94
C LEU A 104 16.06 -7.04 -23.34
N LYS A 105 17.30 -6.75 -23.76
CA LYS A 105 18.47 -7.54 -23.34
C LYS A 105 19.75 -6.72 -23.28
N ILE A 106 20.70 -7.21 -22.51
CA ILE A 106 22.05 -6.66 -22.40
C ILE A 106 23.01 -7.57 -23.16
N MET A 107 23.59 -7.05 -24.23
CA MET A 107 24.68 -7.66 -24.99
C MET A 107 26.02 -7.34 -24.31
N HIS A 108 26.97 -8.26 -24.33
CA HIS A 108 28.34 -8.01 -23.86
C HIS A 108 29.37 -8.82 -24.65
N LYS A 109 30.66 -8.50 -24.48
CA LYS A 109 31.73 -9.28 -25.14
C LYS A 109 31.92 -10.62 -24.42
N GLY A 110 31.92 -11.71 -25.19
CA GLY A 110 32.40 -13.02 -24.73
C GLY A 110 31.39 -13.89 -23.98
N GLY A 111 30.08 -13.67 -24.13
CA GLY A 111 29.05 -14.53 -23.52
C GLY A 111 27.66 -14.34 -24.13
N ASP A 112 26.69 -15.08 -23.58
CA ASP A 112 25.29 -15.01 -23.96
C ASP A 112 24.62 -13.71 -23.47
N PRO A 113 23.65 -13.17 -24.21
CA PRO A 113 22.95 -11.96 -23.80
C PRO A 113 22.17 -12.17 -22.49
N VAL A 114 22.23 -11.18 -21.59
CA VAL A 114 21.38 -11.16 -20.40
C VAL A 114 20.00 -10.65 -20.81
N VAL A 115 19.03 -11.55 -20.97
CA VAL A 115 17.65 -11.20 -21.32
C VAL A 115 16.95 -10.67 -20.07
N LEU A 116 16.45 -9.42 -20.15
CA LEU A 116 15.65 -8.81 -19.09
C LEU A 116 14.18 -9.18 -19.24
N TYR A 117 13.68 -9.12 -20.48
CA TYR A 117 12.31 -9.49 -20.80
C TYR A 117 12.16 -9.83 -22.29
N HIS A 118 11.22 -10.72 -22.60
CA HIS A 118 10.79 -11.05 -23.96
C HIS A 118 9.27 -11.02 -24.03
N ALA A 119 8.71 -10.16 -24.88
CA ALA A 119 7.27 -10.12 -25.10
C ALA A 119 6.84 -11.32 -25.97
N SER A 120 5.80 -12.05 -25.54
CA SER A 120 5.24 -13.15 -26.33
C SER A 120 4.60 -12.61 -27.63
N GLU A 121 4.65 -13.37 -28.74
CA GLU A 121 4.04 -12.95 -30.01
C GLU A 121 2.52 -12.76 -29.86
N PRO A 122 1.93 -11.72 -30.48
CA PRO A 122 0.48 -11.56 -30.49
C PRO A 122 -0.16 -12.64 -31.38
N THR A 123 -1.29 -13.19 -30.93
CA THR A 123 -2.18 -14.05 -31.71
C THR A 123 -2.93 -13.31 -32.83
N SER A 124 -2.72 -11.99 -33.00
CA SER A 124 -3.36 -11.18 -34.05
C SER A 124 -2.35 -10.55 -35.01
N ILE A 125 -2.54 -10.82 -36.29
CA ILE A 125 -1.64 -10.45 -37.41
C ILE A 125 -1.73 -8.95 -37.79
N ASN A 126 -2.56 -8.15 -37.11
CA ASN A 126 -2.92 -6.78 -37.54
C ASN A 126 -2.71 -5.65 -36.51
N SER A 127 -1.79 -5.77 -35.55
CA SER A 127 -1.50 -4.66 -34.64
C SER A 127 -0.31 -3.81 -35.12
N THR A 128 -0.57 -2.55 -35.50
CA THR A 128 0.41 -1.49 -35.85
C THR A 128 1.17 -0.92 -34.64
N SER A 129 1.09 -1.59 -33.50
CA SER A 129 1.64 -1.15 -32.24
C SER A 129 3.15 -1.32 -32.19
N SER A 130 3.85 -0.26 -31.78
CA SER A 130 5.29 -0.30 -31.57
C SER A 130 5.60 -0.55 -30.09
N VAL A 131 6.68 -1.26 -29.81
CA VAL A 131 7.11 -1.51 -28.42
C VAL A 131 8.31 -0.63 -28.13
N VAL A 132 8.26 0.08 -27.01
CA VAL A 132 9.34 0.97 -26.56
C VAL A 132 9.64 0.72 -25.08
N ALA A 133 10.84 1.09 -24.64
CA ALA A 133 11.20 1.07 -23.23
C ALA A 133 11.49 2.49 -22.73
N THR A 134 10.82 2.93 -21.67
CA THR A 134 10.83 4.32 -21.19
C THR A 134 11.17 4.39 -19.71
N LEU A 135 12.06 5.31 -19.32
CA LEU A 135 12.38 5.63 -17.93
C LEU A 135 11.48 6.76 -17.42
N LEU A 136 10.60 6.43 -16.47
CA LEU A 136 9.67 7.39 -15.86
C LEU A 136 10.32 8.23 -14.76
N ASP A 137 9.71 9.37 -14.44
CA ASP A 137 10.14 10.26 -13.34
C ASP A 137 9.94 9.67 -11.94
N SER A 138 9.21 8.56 -11.83
CA SER A 138 9.15 7.74 -10.61
C SER A 138 10.41 6.92 -10.39
N GLY A 139 11.25 6.75 -11.41
CA GLY A 139 12.37 5.82 -11.44
C GLY A 139 11.99 4.46 -12.01
N ASN A 140 10.72 4.26 -12.41
CA ASN A 140 10.28 3.01 -13.03
C ASN A 140 10.70 2.97 -14.50
N PHE A 141 11.45 1.93 -14.89
CA PHE A 141 11.79 1.64 -16.26
C PHE A 141 10.80 0.61 -16.81
N ILE A 142 9.97 1.03 -17.75
CA ILE A 142 8.87 0.23 -18.28
C ILE A 142 9.12 -0.13 -19.73
N MET A 143 8.75 -1.35 -20.11
CA MET A 143 8.62 -1.77 -21.51
C MET A 143 7.12 -1.80 -21.82
N GLN A 144 6.71 -1.02 -22.81
CA GLN A 144 5.30 -0.76 -23.08
C GLN A 144 5.01 -0.85 -24.58
N GLU A 145 3.79 -1.29 -24.87
CA GLU A 145 3.22 -1.20 -26.20
C GLU A 145 2.57 0.18 -26.37
N VAL A 146 2.92 0.89 -27.44
CA VAL A 146 2.39 2.21 -27.76
C VAL A 146 1.64 2.19 -29.09
N ASN A 147 0.55 2.95 -29.12
CA ASN A 147 -0.25 3.18 -30.31
C ASN A 147 0.52 4.04 -31.32
N SER A 148 0.01 4.13 -32.56
CA SER A 148 0.65 4.91 -33.63
C SER A 148 0.74 6.41 -33.33
N ASP A 149 -0.08 6.93 -32.40
CA ASP A 149 -0.06 8.30 -31.89
C ASP A 149 0.93 8.51 -30.72
N GLY A 150 1.59 7.45 -30.25
CA GLY A 150 2.52 7.47 -29.12
C GLY A 150 1.86 7.30 -27.74
N SER A 151 0.53 7.14 -27.66
CA SER A 151 -0.16 6.86 -26.40
C SER A 151 0.16 5.45 -25.89
N MET A 152 0.24 5.28 -24.57
CA MET A 152 0.43 3.97 -23.95
C MET A 152 -0.81 3.10 -24.16
N LYS A 153 -0.62 1.91 -24.73
CA LYS A 153 -1.66 0.89 -24.87
C LYS A 153 -1.65 -0.08 -23.69
N GLN A 154 -0.48 -0.62 -23.36
CA GLN A 154 -0.30 -1.53 -22.21
C GLN A 154 1.16 -1.58 -21.76
N VAL A 155 1.37 -1.84 -20.47
CA VAL A 155 2.68 -2.14 -19.90
C VAL A 155 2.93 -3.65 -20.02
N LEU A 156 4.07 -4.03 -20.61
CA LEU A 156 4.45 -5.43 -20.82
C LEU A 156 5.40 -5.94 -19.72
N TRP A 157 6.25 -5.05 -19.19
CA TRP A 157 7.22 -5.35 -18.13
C TRP A 157 7.63 -4.05 -17.45
N GLU A 158 7.94 -4.10 -16.16
CA GLU A 158 8.42 -2.95 -15.40
C GLU A 158 9.51 -3.31 -14.38
N SER A 159 10.46 -2.40 -14.18
CA SER A 159 11.53 -2.59 -13.19
C SER A 159 11.02 -2.64 -11.75
N PHE A 160 9.87 -2.02 -11.47
CA PHE A 160 9.27 -1.97 -10.13
C PHE A 160 8.78 -3.34 -9.66
N ASP A 161 8.54 -4.27 -10.57
CA ASP A 161 8.27 -5.67 -10.22
C ASP A 161 9.50 -6.42 -9.71
N TYR A 162 10.71 -5.89 -9.93
CA TYR A 162 11.98 -6.53 -9.59
C TYR A 162 12.84 -5.61 -8.71
N PRO A 163 12.39 -5.27 -7.49
CA PRO A 163 13.16 -4.44 -6.57
C PRO A 163 14.53 -5.04 -6.24
N THR A 164 15.52 -4.17 -6.01
CA THR A 164 16.85 -4.58 -5.55
C THR A 164 16.97 -4.37 -4.04
N ASN A 165 17.86 -3.48 -3.58
CA ASN A 165 18.04 -3.14 -2.17
C ASN A 165 17.34 -1.83 -1.78
N THR A 166 16.70 -1.17 -2.75
CA THR A 166 16.03 0.12 -2.56
C THR A 166 14.54 -0.03 -2.84
N LEU A 167 13.70 0.54 -1.97
CA LEU A 167 12.28 0.74 -2.17
C LEU A 167 12.04 2.22 -2.48
N LEU A 168 11.50 2.51 -3.66
CA LEU A 168 11.08 3.84 -4.10
C LEU A 168 9.58 4.02 -3.85
N PRO A 169 9.07 5.26 -3.78
CA PRO A 169 7.64 5.52 -3.68
C PRO A 169 6.87 4.91 -4.85
N GLY A 170 5.79 4.20 -4.57
CA GLY A 170 5.00 3.46 -5.57
C GLY A 170 5.52 2.05 -5.90
N MET A 171 6.72 1.66 -5.46
CA MET A 171 7.14 0.26 -5.51
C MET A 171 6.35 -0.58 -4.50
N LYS A 172 6.14 -1.85 -4.82
CA LYS A 172 5.39 -2.79 -3.99
C LYS A 172 6.34 -3.67 -3.17
N VAL A 173 5.92 -4.05 -1.97
CA VAL A 173 6.49 -5.18 -1.20
C VAL A 173 5.30 -6.05 -0.80
N GLY A 174 5.25 -7.30 -1.23
CA GLY A 174 4.05 -8.12 -1.12
C GLY A 174 4.00 -9.26 -2.10
N VAL A 175 2.80 -9.70 -2.45
CA VAL A 175 2.55 -10.83 -3.33
C VAL A 175 1.47 -10.48 -4.36
N ASN A 176 1.70 -10.90 -5.60
CA ASN A 176 0.71 -10.93 -6.65
C ASN A 176 0.06 -12.32 -6.66
N HIS A 177 -1.22 -12.41 -6.32
CA HIS A 177 -1.94 -13.68 -6.25
C HIS A 177 -2.24 -14.27 -7.63
N ARG A 178 -2.25 -13.47 -8.70
CA ARG A 178 -2.56 -13.95 -10.06
C ARG A 178 -1.46 -14.84 -10.63
N ASN A 179 -0.20 -14.50 -10.38
CA ASN A 179 0.96 -15.20 -10.94
C ASN A 179 1.93 -15.75 -9.87
N GLY A 180 1.65 -15.51 -8.59
CA GLY A 180 2.48 -15.93 -7.46
C GLY A 180 3.77 -15.13 -7.30
N HIS A 181 3.95 -14.02 -8.04
CA HIS A 181 5.14 -13.20 -7.97
C HIS A 181 5.25 -12.50 -6.61
N ILE A 182 6.45 -12.50 -6.03
CA ILE A 182 6.72 -11.90 -4.72
C ILE A 182 7.57 -10.64 -4.93
N TRP A 183 7.05 -9.50 -4.51
CA TRP A 183 7.81 -8.27 -4.42
C TRP A 183 8.54 -8.22 -3.08
N SER A 184 9.86 -8.35 -3.09
CA SER A 184 10.70 -8.32 -1.89
C SER A 184 11.98 -7.54 -2.16
N VAL A 185 12.34 -6.65 -1.23
CA VAL A 185 13.59 -5.88 -1.32
C VAL A 185 14.69 -6.70 -0.66
N SER A 186 15.78 -6.97 -1.39
CA SER A 186 16.92 -7.74 -0.91
C SER A 186 18.16 -6.87 -0.82
N SER A 187 18.85 -6.94 0.32
CA SER A 187 20.10 -6.22 0.51
C SER A 187 21.13 -6.63 -0.53
N TRP A 188 22.20 -5.84 -0.67
CA TRP A 188 23.42 -6.33 -1.30
C TRP A 188 24.16 -7.28 -0.35
N SER A 189 25.02 -8.13 -0.88
CA SER A 189 25.85 -9.03 -0.06
C SER A 189 26.93 -8.27 0.71
N SER A 190 27.43 -7.18 0.14
CA SER A 190 28.30 -6.23 0.80
C SER A 190 28.08 -4.81 0.25
N PHE A 191 28.82 -3.82 0.75
CA PHE A 191 28.78 -2.46 0.18
C PHE A 191 29.31 -2.38 -1.26
N TYR A 192 30.08 -3.38 -1.68
CA TYR A 192 30.77 -3.37 -2.98
C TYR A 192 30.13 -4.33 -3.99
N LEU A 193 29.44 -5.37 -3.50
CA LEU A 193 28.90 -6.43 -4.34
C LEU A 193 27.36 -6.37 -4.38
N PRO A 194 26.75 -5.98 -5.52
CA PRO A 194 25.30 -5.82 -5.64
C PRO A 194 24.51 -7.12 -5.76
N VAL A 195 25.19 -8.27 -5.80
CA VAL A 195 24.54 -9.59 -5.70
C VAL A 195 23.67 -9.65 -4.43
N PRO A 196 22.53 -10.37 -4.43
CA PRO A 196 21.67 -10.45 -3.25
C PRO A 196 22.42 -10.89 -2.01
N GLY A 197 22.19 -10.14 -0.94
CA GLY A 197 22.71 -10.40 0.38
C GLY A 197 21.71 -11.18 1.24
N PRO A 198 22.04 -11.31 2.52
CA PRO A 198 21.35 -12.20 3.42
C PRO A 198 20.03 -11.62 3.94
N PHE A 199 19.81 -10.30 3.80
CA PHE A 199 18.63 -9.63 4.32
C PHE A 199 17.57 -9.36 3.26
N THR A 200 16.32 -9.59 3.62
CA THR A 200 15.15 -9.18 2.83
C THR A 200 14.21 -8.33 3.68
N LEU A 201 13.50 -7.41 3.03
CA LEU A 201 12.35 -6.69 3.57
C LEU A 201 11.12 -7.24 2.85
N ASP A 202 10.25 -7.88 3.62
CA ASP A 202 9.05 -8.56 3.14
C ASP A 202 7.82 -7.97 3.80
N TRP A 203 6.66 -8.18 3.18
CA TRP A 203 5.36 -7.86 3.74
C TRP A 203 4.69 -9.15 4.26
N ASP A 204 4.18 -9.11 5.49
CA ASP A 204 3.33 -10.16 6.03
C ASP A 204 1.85 -9.73 5.95
N PRO A 205 1.05 -10.32 5.04
CA PRO A 205 -0.34 -9.95 4.88
C PRO A 205 -1.22 -10.33 6.08
N ASN A 206 -0.84 -11.34 6.89
CA ASN A 206 -1.64 -11.75 8.03
C ASN A 206 -1.44 -10.86 9.26
N GLY A 207 -0.19 -10.45 9.46
CA GLY A 207 0.21 -9.56 10.55
C GLY A 207 0.09 -8.07 10.20
N CYS A 208 0.00 -7.75 8.90
CA CYS A 208 0.02 -6.38 8.39
C CYS A 208 1.31 -5.64 8.77
N GLU A 209 2.43 -6.37 8.72
CA GLU A 209 3.73 -5.91 9.18
C GLU A 209 4.77 -6.03 8.06
N LEU A 210 5.67 -5.06 8.01
CA LEU A 210 6.93 -5.22 7.32
C LEU A 210 7.89 -6.04 8.18
N LYS A 211 8.60 -6.98 7.56
CA LYS A 211 9.53 -7.89 8.24
C LYS A 211 10.89 -7.81 7.59
N ILE A 212 11.93 -7.58 8.40
CA ILE A 212 13.31 -7.79 7.95
C ILE A 212 13.72 -9.20 8.34
N LYS A 213 14.01 -10.02 7.33
CA LYS A 213 14.46 -11.39 7.49
C LYS A 213 15.93 -11.51 7.14
N ARG A 214 16.65 -12.42 7.79
CA ARG A 214 18.00 -12.85 7.42
C ARG A 214 17.95 -14.34 7.08
N HIS A 215 18.32 -14.71 5.86
CA HIS A 215 18.22 -16.10 5.36
C HIS A 215 16.86 -16.75 5.66
N GLY A 216 15.78 -15.98 5.45
CA GLY A 216 14.39 -16.42 5.71
C GLY A 216 13.93 -16.34 7.17
N VAL A 217 14.82 -16.11 8.14
CA VAL A 217 14.46 -16.00 9.56
C VAL A 217 14.13 -14.54 9.90
N VAL A 218 13.00 -14.28 10.55
CA VAL A 218 12.59 -12.92 10.94
C VAL A 218 13.48 -12.39 12.06
N TYR A 219 14.11 -11.22 11.86
CA TYR A 219 14.91 -10.50 12.87
C TYR A 219 14.16 -9.30 13.46
N TRP A 220 13.36 -8.63 12.64
CA TRP A 220 12.67 -7.41 13.01
C TRP A 220 11.29 -7.35 12.35
N THR A 221 10.31 -6.77 13.03
CA THR A 221 8.98 -6.44 12.49
C THR A 221 8.65 -4.98 12.72
N SER A 222 7.88 -4.37 11.82
CA SER A 222 7.38 -3.00 11.97
C SER A 222 6.41 -2.84 13.13
N GLY A 223 5.89 -3.94 13.68
CA GLY A 223 4.75 -3.93 14.57
C GLY A 223 3.48 -3.57 13.82
N ILE A 224 2.41 -3.42 14.60
CA ILE A 224 1.05 -3.26 14.07
C ILE A 224 0.91 -1.89 13.40
N PHE A 225 0.25 -1.88 12.24
CA PHE A 225 -0.14 -0.64 11.57
C PHE A 225 -1.41 -0.04 12.20
N ARG A 226 -1.30 1.14 12.83
CA ARG A 226 -2.43 1.87 13.45
C ARG A 226 -2.33 3.36 13.13
N ASP A 227 -3.48 3.99 12.86
CA ASP A 227 -3.59 5.44 12.61
C ASP A 227 -2.62 5.98 11.55
N GLY A 228 -2.34 5.18 10.51
CA GLY A 228 -1.43 5.57 9.42
C GLY A 228 0.06 5.45 9.76
N ARG A 229 0.42 4.78 10.87
CA ARG A 229 1.80 4.60 11.34
C ARG A 229 2.05 3.17 11.79
N PHE A 230 3.31 2.75 11.76
CA PHE A 230 3.75 1.48 12.33
C PHE A 230 4.35 1.71 13.72
N GLU A 231 4.12 0.78 14.66
CA GLU A 231 4.56 0.89 16.05
C GLU A 231 6.08 1.03 16.20
N PHE A 232 6.85 0.24 15.45
CA PHE A 232 8.31 0.15 15.58
C PHE A 232 9.07 0.75 14.40
N MET A 233 8.36 1.29 13.41
CA MET A 233 9.00 2.25 12.54
C MET A 233 9.04 3.57 13.28
N ASN A 234 10.20 4.21 13.29
CA ASN A 234 10.30 5.56 13.83
C ASN A 234 10.37 6.58 12.68
N PRO A 235 9.26 6.86 11.96
CA PRO A 235 9.25 7.87 10.92
C PRO A 235 9.02 9.29 11.48
N ASP A 236 8.97 9.50 12.80
CA ASP A 236 8.61 10.79 13.39
C ASP A 236 9.73 11.32 14.28
N ASP A 237 10.59 12.14 13.68
CA ASP A 237 11.28 13.18 14.43
C ASP A 237 10.63 14.50 13.97
N GLU A 238 10.24 15.38 14.89
CA GLU A 238 9.50 16.64 14.63
C GLU A 238 10.26 17.60 13.69
N LEU A 239 11.48 17.24 13.29
CA LEU A 239 12.39 17.96 12.40
C LEU A 239 12.34 17.51 10.92
N ARG A 240 11.45 16.58 10.52
CA ARG A 240 11.46 16.01 9.16
C ARG A 240 10.93 16.94 8.07
N THR A 241 11.66 16.96 6.95
CA THR A 241 11.27 17.63 5.69
C THR A 241 10.40 16.77 4.77
N VAL A 242 10.23 15.47 5.08
CA VAL A 242 9.50 14.50 4.25
C VAL A 242 8.52 13.72 5.10
N GLY A 243 7.22 13.84 4.79
CA GLY A 243 6.18 12.97 5.32
C GLY A 243 5.99 11.75 4.43
N TYR A 244 5.68 10.61 5.05
CA TYR A 244 5.31 9.38 4.36
C TYR A 244 3.83 9.12 4.54
N ASN A 245 3.17 8.70 3.46
CA ASN A 245 1.81 8.19 3.51
C ASN A 245 1.84 6.72 3.07
N PHE A 246 1.60 5.84 4.03
CA PHE A 246 1.64 4.40 3.85
C PHE A 246 0.32 3.89 3.26
N ILE A 247 0.43 3.05 2.23
CA ILE A 247 -0.70 2.47 1.51
C ILE A 247 -0.55 0.96 1.59
N ILE A 248 -1.58 0.30 2.11
CA ILE A 248 -1.67 -1.15 2.21
C ILE A 248 -2.84 -1.56 1.33
N VAL A 249 -2.59 -2.49 0.42
CA VAL A 249 -3.61 -3.04 -0.48
C VAL A 249 -3.69 -4.54 -0.22
N SER A 250 -4.90 -5.04 -0.01
CA SER A 250 -5.17 -6.47 0.15
C SER A 250 -6.49 -6.77 -0.55
N ASN A 251 -6.44 -7.53 -1.64
CA ASN A 251 -7.58 -7.95 -2.43
C ASN A 251 -7.30 -9.33 -3.08
N GLU A 252 -8.27 -9.87 -3.82
CA GLU A 252 -8.16 -11.19 -4.49
C GLU A 252 -6.96 -11.34 -5.45
N ASN A 253 -6.44 -10.23 -5.97
CA ASN A 253 -5.41 -10.20 -7.00
C ASN A 253 -4.02 -9.91 -6.44
N GLU A 254 -3.93 -9.12 -5.38
CA GLU A 254 -2.66 -8.67 -4.81
C GLU A 254 -2.80 -8.28 -3.34
N ASP A 255 -1.71 -8.53 -2.61
CA ASP A 255 -1.55 -8.10 -1.22
C ASP A 255 -0.15 -7.49 -1.03
N TYR A 256 -0.09 -6.18 -0.81
CA TYR A 256 1.18 -5.47 -0.74
C TYR A 256 1.15 -4.18 0.08
N PHE A 257 2.32 -3.81 0.55
CA PHE A 257 2.65 -2.51 1.10
C PHE A 257 3.32 -1.62 0.05
N THR A 258 2.95 -0.35 0.02
CA THR A 258 3.69 0.71 -0.67
C THR A 258 3.60 2.02 0.12
N TYR A 259 4.35 3.03 -0.32
CA TYR A 259 4.28 4.35 0.27
C TYR A 259 4.35 5.45 -0.78
N THR A 260 3.81 6.60 -0.42
CA THR A 260 3.96 7.86 -1.14
C THR A 260 4.66 8.88 -0.26
N SER A 261 5.27 9.88 -0.89
CA SER A 261 5.97 10.96 -0.19
C SER A 261 5.22 12.26 -0.34
N THR A 262 5.06 13.00 0.76
CA THR A 262 4.52 14.36 0.80
C THR A 262 5.62 15.43 0.82
N SER A 263 6.84 15.09 0.34
CA SER A 263 7.99 15.99 0.28
C SER A 263 7.62 17.36 -0.31
N VAL A 264 8.00 18.43 0.39
CA VAL A 264 7.84 19.82 -0.08
C VAL A 264 8.72 20.08 -1.32
N ASN A 265 9.84 19.36 -1.44
CA ASN A 265 10.74 19.48 -2.58
C ASN A 265 10.37 18.44 -3.65
N GLN A 266 9.74 18.90 -4.73
CA GLN A 266 9.34 18.07 -5.86
C GLN A 266 10.51 17.40 -6.57
N SER A 267 11.75 17.87 -6.39
CA SER A 267 12.95 17.32 -7.03
C SER A 267 13.60 16.15 -6.28
N TYR A 268 13.28 15.96 -5.00
CA TYR A 268 13.80 14.86 -4.18
C TYR A 268 12.74 13.76 -4.05
N VAL A 269 13.09 12.54 -4.48
CA VAL A 269 12.29 11.33 -4.24
C VAL A 269 12.96 10.53 -3.12
N PRO A 270 12.30 10.29 -1.98
CA PRO A 270 12.92 9.58 -0.86
C PRO A 270 13.13 8.10 -1.18
N GLU A 271 14.30 7.58 -0.84
CA GLU A 271 14.72 6.21 -1.13
C GLU A 271 14.94 5.43 0.18
N TRP A 272 14.24 4.32 0.36
CA TRP A 272 14.45 3.43 1.51
C TRP A 272 15.42 2.33 1.11
N VAL A 273 16.60 2.31 1.73
CA VAL A 273 17.69 1.41 1.37
C VAL A 273 17.92 0.39 2.48
N LEU A 274 17.83 -0.90 2.14
CA LEU A 274 18.20 -2.02 3.00
C LEU A 274 19.67 -2.39 2.74
N ASN A 275 20.54 -2.16 3.71
CA ASN A 275 21.97 -2.41 3.54
C ASN A 275 22.37 -3.85 3.92
N ALA A 276 23.63 -4.22 3.62
CA ALA A 276 24.18 -5.55 3.88
C ALA A 276 24.27 -5.93 5.38
N PHE A 277 24.05 -4.98 6.30
CA PHE A 277 23.99 -5.26 7.74
C PHE A 277 22.57 -5.60 8.22
N GLY A 278 21.53 -5.32 7.43
CA GLY A 278 20.14 -5.44 7.85
C GLY A 278 19.56 -4.16 8.44
N VAL A 279 20.13 -3.01 8.11
CA VAL A 279 19.57 -1.69 8.47
C VAL A 279 18.78 -1.15 7.29
N LEU A 280 17.51 -0.84 7.53
CA LEU A 280 16.65 -0.10 6.62
C LEU A 280 16.73 1.38 6.96
N ARG A 281 17.10 2.23 6.00
CA ARG A 281 17.28 3.67 6.22
C ARG A 281 16.81 4.50 5.04
N GLU A 282 16.40 5.73 5.30
CA GLU A 282 16.24 6.72 4.25
C GLU A 282 17.62 7.19 3.77
N LEU A 283 17.85 7.18 2.46
CA LEU A 283 19.11 7.62 1.87
C LEU A 283 19.35 9.11 2.19
N GLY A 284 20.50 9.42 2.81
CA GLY A 284 20.78 10.78 3.31
C GLY A 284 19.96 11.23 4.52
N GLY A 285 19.07 10.38 5.03
CA GLY A 285 18.20 10.62 6.19
C GLY A 285 18.43 9.66 7.35
N ASN A 286 17.36 9.37 8.08
CA ASN A 286 17.38 8.60 9.34
C ASN A 286 17.29 7.07 9.14
N ILE A 287 17.67 6.33 10.18
CA ILE A 287 17.41 4.89 10.27
C ILE A 287 15.91 4.69 10.48
N ILE A 288 15.32 3.79 9.69
CA ILE A 288 13.90 3.41 9.77
C ILE A 288 13.76 2.16 10.64
N ALA A 289 14.62 1.17 10.41
CA ALA A 289 14.67 -0.08 11.16
C ALA A 289 16.10 -0.65 11.20
N SER A 290 16.44 -1.39 12.27
CA SER A 290 17.80 -1.86 12.54
C SER A 290 17.79 -3.32 12.97
N ALA A 291 17.66 -4.24 12.00
CA ALA A 291 17.64 -5.68 12.29
C ALA A 291 19.01 -6.21 12.74
N ASP A 292 20.08 -5.50 12.40
CA ASP A 292 21.45 -5.78 12.84
C ASP A 292 21.61 -5.72 14.37
N ASN A 293 20.81 -4.90 15.05
CA ASN A 293 20.81 -4.76 16.51
C ASN A 293 19.87 -5.74 17.22
N CYS A 294 19.19 -6.61 16.48
CA CYS A 294 18.30 -7.63 17.05
C CYS A 294 19.07 -8.92 17.37
N TYR A 295 19.61 -9.00 18.59
CA TYR A 295 20.36 -10.15 19.10
C TYR A 295 19.46 -11.28 19.64
N GLY A 296 18.13 -11.11 19.59
CA GLY A 296 17.15 -12.14 19.95
C GLY A 296 16.69 -12.12 21.42
N TYR A 297 17.28 -11.28 22.28
CA TYR A 297 16.86 -11.16 23.68
C TYR A 297 15.94 -9.95 23.97
N ASN A 298 15.99 -8.90 23.14
CA ASN A 298 15.17 -7.69 23.28
C ASN A 298 14.03 -7.68 22.27
N THR A 299 12.89 -7.14 22.68
CA THR A 299 11.74 -6.86 21.80
C THR A 299 11.58 -5.38 21.48
N ASP A 300 12.44 -4.53 22.06
CA ASP A 300 12.40 -3.09 21.84
C ASP A 300 12.65 -2.75 20.38
N GLY A 301 11.87 -1.79 19.86
CA GLY A 301 12.02 -1.29 18.50
C GLY A 301 11.80 -2.36 17.43
N GLY A 302 10.97 -3.37 17.67
CA GLY A 302 10.53 -4.36 16.67
C GLY A 302 11.37 -5.64 16.58
N CYS A 303 12.40 -5.79 17.42
CA CYS A 303 13.22 -6.99 17.43
C CYS A 303 12.44 -8.25 17.82
N GLN A 304 12.71 -9.36 17.14
CA GLN A 304 12.04 -10.63 17.42
C GLN A 304 12.83 -11.46 18.43
N ARG A 305 12.13 -11.96 19.45
CA ARG A 305 12.71 -12.83 20.48
C ARG A 305 13.03 -14.19 19.89
N ARG A 306 14.23 -14.71 20.19
CA ARG A 306 14.72 -16.01 19.72
C ARG A 306 15.61 -16.67 20.76
N ASP A 307 15.80 -17.97 20.60
CA ASP A 307 16.79 -18.72 21.39
C ASP A 307 18.20 -18.24 21.04
N TYR A 308 19.04 -18.08 22.05
CA TYR A 308 20.44 -17.66 21.92
C TYR A 308 21.32 -18.52 22.83
N PRO A 309 22.64 -18.63 22.55
CA PRO A 309 23.54 -19.43 23.36
C PRO A 309 23.56 -18.99 24.82
N SER A 310 23.55 -19.95 25.76
CA SER A 310 23.51 -19.67 27.21
C SER A 310 24.69 -18.85 27.74
N CYS A 311 25.76 -18.73 26.96
CA CYS A 311 26.94 -17.92 27.28
C CYS A 311 26.80 -16.43 26.93
N ARG A 312 25.68 -16.03 26.30
CA ARG A 312 25.37 -14.63 25.99
C ARG A 312 24.39 -14.06 27.01
N HIS A 313 24.62 -12.83 27.42
CA HIS A 313 23.82 -12.13 28.41
C HIS A 313 23.00 -11.02 27.75
N ILE A 314 21.91 -10.63 28.41
CA ILE A 314 21.10 -9.48 28.00
C ILE A 314 21.99 -8.23 27.98
N GLY A 315 22.08 -7.59 26.83
CA GLY A 315 22.90 -6.40 26.62
C GLY A 315 24.25 -6.65 25.93
N ASP A 316 24.65 -7.91 25.74
CA ASP A 316 25.85 -8.22 24.97
C ASP A 316 25.67 -7.78 23.52
N THR A 317 26.67 -7.10 22.97
CA THR A 317 26.63 -6.60 21.59
C THR A 317 28.02 -6.65 20.94
N PHE A 318 28.08 -6.67 19.62
CA PHE A 318 29.31 -6.41 18.89
C PHE A 318 29.49 -4.92 18.65
N VAL A 319 30.66 -4.40 19.00
CA VAL A 319 31.07 -3.02 18.74
C VAL A 319 32.27 -3.00 17.80
N LYS A 320 32.24 -2.11 16.81
CA LYS A 320 33.35 -1.94 15.87
C LYS A 320 34.42 -1.05 16.50
N LYS A 321 35.63 -1.57 16.72
CA LYS A 321 36.77 -0.81 17.28
C LYS A 321 38.04 -0.98 16.45
N ASN A 322 38.92 0.01 16.52
CA ASN A 322 40.25 -0.07 15.92
C ASN A 322 41.24 -0.65 16.92
N GLY A 323 41.94 -1.71 16.54
CA GLY A 323 42.86 -2.39 17.44
C GLY A 323 43.34 -3.72 16.90
N LEU A 324 43.95 -4.52 17.78
CA LEU A 324 44.48 -5.84 17.46
C LEU A 324 44.19 -6.78 18.62
N PHE A 325 44.01 -8.06 18.32
CA PHE A 325 43.97 -9.11 19.32
C PHE A 325 45.36 -9.74 19.48
N ASN A 326 45.80 -9.88 20.74
CA ASN A 326 47.02 -10.61 21.07
C ASN A 326 46.66 -12.00 21.62
N PRO A 327 47.36 -13.06 21.18
CA PRO A 327 47.16 -14.38 21.75
C PRO A 327 47.76 -14.41 23.16
N THR A 328 47.03 -14.98 24.11
CA THR A 328 47.52 -15.16 25.50
C THR A 328 48.41 -16.40 25.65
N THR A 329 48.42 -17.28 24.65
CA THR A 329 49.24 -18.49 24.61
C THR A 329 50.02 -18.58 23.28
N PRO A 330 51.27 -19.07 23.29
CA PRO A 330 52.00 -19.33 22.07
C PRO A 330 51.32 -20.46 21.26
N ASN A 331 51.28 -20.31 19.93
CA ASN A 331 50.65 -21.21 18.93
C ASN A 331 49.13 -21.09 18.73
N LEU A 332 48.48 -20.07 19.27
CA LEU A 332 47.08 -19.82 18.93
C LEU A 332 46.96 -19.29 17.49
N THR A 333 46.17 -19.98 16.65
CA THR A 333 45.99 -19.62 15.23
C THR A 333 44.66 -18.92 15.02
N LEU A 334 44.66 -17.94 14.13
CA LEU A 334 43.44 -17.24 13.71
C LEU A 334 42.58 -18.19 12.87
N LYS A 335 41.31 -18.38 13.26
CA LYS A 335 40.37 -19.19 12.46
C LYS A 335 39.87 -18.35 11.29
N ARG A 336 39.96 -18.90 10.08
CA ARG A 336 39.51 -18.25 8.84
C ARG A 336 38.52 -19.15 8.12
N ASP A 337 37.47 -18.54 7.60
CA ASP A 337 36.54 -19.13 6.65
C ASP A 337 36.58 -18.28 5.38
N GLU A 338 37.26 -18.79 4.36
CA GLU A 338 37.53 -18.09 3.12
C GLU A 338 36.38 -18.19 2.11
N ASN A 339 35.20 -18.69 2.52
CA ASN A 339 34.03 -18.74 1.65
C ASN A 339 33.56 -17.31 1.27
N PRO A 340 33.65 -16.93 -0.01
CA PRO A 340 33.35 -15.56 -0.46
C PRO A 340 31.85 -15.25 -0.45
N SER A 341 30.98 -16.23 -0.22
CA SER A 341 29.54 -16.03 -0.04
C SER A 341 29.17 -15.59 1.39
N LEU A 342 30.09 -15.70 2.35
CA LEU A 342 29.85 -15.28 3.73
C LEU A 342 29.93 -13.77 3.86
N THR A 343 28.88 -13.16 4.37
CA THR A 343 28.79 -11.71 4.60
C THR A 343 29.21 -11.34 6.02
N THR A 344 29.37 -10.03 6.27
CA THR A 344 29.66 -9.55 7.63
C THR A 344 28.61 -10.00 8.65
N SER A 345 27.34 -10.08 8.24
CA SER A 345 26.25 -10.58 9.11
C SER A 345 26.36 -12.07 9.41
N ASP A 346 26.91 -12.86 8.49
CA ASP A 346 27.12 -14.30 8.67
C ASP A 346 28.27 -14.55 9.63
N CYS A 347 29.37 -13.80 9.50
CA CYS A 347 30.46 -13.82 10.48
C CYS A 347 29.95 -13.39 11.87
N LYS A 348 29.09 -12.36 11.94
CA LYS A 348 28.48 -11.92 13.20
C LYS A 348 27.69 -13.04 13.86
N ALA A 349 26.81 -13.71 13.12
CA ALA A 349 26.00 -14.80 13.64
C ALA A 349 26.86 -15.99 14.09
N ALA A 350 27.82 -16.42 13.26
CA ALA A 350 28.71 -17.52 13.58
C ALA A 350 29.54 -17.24 14.86
N CYS A 351 30.02 -16.01 15.04
CA CYS A 351 30.72 -15.61 16.27
C CYS A 351 29.77 -15.47 17.46
N TRP A 352 28.54 -14.99 17.24
CA TRP A 352 27.53 -14.92 18.30
C TRP A 352 27.21 -16.31 18.87
N ASP A 353 27.10 -17.31 18.00
CA ASP A 353 26.78 -18.70 18.35
C ASP A 353 27.93 -19.47 19.00
N ASP A 354 29.19 -19.09 18.74
CA ASP A 354 30.37 -19.67 19.36
C ASP A 354 30.74 -18.95 20.67
N CYS A 355 30.50 -19.61 21.81
CA CYS A 355 30.79 -19.07 23.14
C CYS A 355 32.26 -18.72 23.38
N ASN A 356 33.20 -19.29 22.61
CA ASN A 356 34.62 -18.97 22.72
C ASN A 356 35.04 -17.82 21.79
N CYS A 357 34.12 -17.28 20.99
CA CYS A 357 34.41 -16.17 20.08
C CYS A 357 34.37 -14.83 20.81
N HIS A 358 35.46 -14.07 20.71
CA HIS A 358 35.60 -12.72 21.29
C HIS A 358 35.42 -11.60 20.26
N GLY A 359 35.48 -11.93 18.98
CA GLY A 359 35.35 -10.97 17.90
C GLY A 359 35.55 -11.58 16.53
N PHE A 360 35.18 -10.81 15.52
CA PHE A 360 35.30 -11.20 14.12
C PHE A 360 35.58 -10.00 13.21
N ARG A 361 36.05 -10.28 12.00
CA ARG A 361 36.08 -9.33 10.89
C ARG A 361 35.87 -10.06 9.57
N VAL A 362 35.67 -9.31 8.50
CA VAL A 362 35.67 -9.85 7.13
C VAL A 362 37.09 -10.12 6.65
N HIS A 363 37.26 -11.16 5.84
CA HIS A 363 38.58 -11.59 5.34
C HIS A 363 39.03 -10.81 4.10
N PHE A 364 38.14 -10.67 3.11
CA PHE A 364 38.43 -10.03 1.84
C PHE A 364 38.09 -8.54 1.83
N ASP A 365 38.75 -7.77 0.96
CA ASP A 365 38.52 -6.32 0.80
C ASP A 365 37.11 -5.97 0.31
N ASN A 366 36.47 -6.89 -0.44
CA ASN A 366 35.08 -6.77 -0.87
C ASN A 366 34.07 -7.02 0.28
N GLN A 367 34.55 -7.18 1.51
CA GLN A 367 33.82 -7.45 2.75
C GLN A 367 33.08 -8.80 2.78
N THR A 368 33.70 -9.85 2.23
CA THR A 368 33.24 -11.23 2.36
C THR A 368 34.28 -12.14 3.01
N GLY A 369 33.87 -13.36 3.36
CA GLY A 369 34.67 -14.29 4.16
C GLY A 369 34.81 -13.84 5.61
N CYS A 370 35.19 -14.75 6.51
CA CYS A 370 35.23 -14.49 7.94
C CYS A 370 36.59 -14.78 8.55
N GLU A 371 37.01 -13.92 9.48
CA GLU A 371 38.11 -14.20 10.40
C GLU A 371 37.62 -14.06 11.84
N PHE A 372 37.96 -15.03 12.68
CA PHE A 372 37.47 -15.12 14.05
C PHE A 372 38.60 -15.22 15.08
N TRP A 373 38.44 -14.52 16.18
CA TRP A 373 39.27 -14.64 17.38
C TRP A 373 38.56 -15.54 18.40
N ILE A 374 38.88 -16.83 18.36
CA ILE A 374 38.26 -17.88 19.19
C ILE A 374 39.28 -18.39 20.22
N GLY A 375 38.84 -18.57 21.46
CA GLY A 375 39.68 -19.01 22.57
C GLY A 375 40.41 -17.84 23.21
N ASN A 376 41.61 -18.06 23.74
CA ASN A 376 42.22 -17.10 24.67
C ASN A 376 42.92 -15.92 23.96
N TRP A 377 42.14 -14.93 23.54
CA TRP A 377 42.61 -13.67 22.94
C TRP A 377 42.31 -12.46 23.84
N THR A 378 43.19 -11.46 23.80
CA THR A 378 42.95 -10.16 24.47
C THR A 378 42.98 -9.02 23.46
N PHE A 379 41.92 -8.20 23.46
CA PHE A 379 41.83 -7.04 22.57
C PHE A 379 42.60 -5.85 23.15
N ILE A 380 43.40 -5.21 22.30
CA ILE A 380 44.12 -3.98 22.62
C ILE A 380 43.63 -2.88 21.69
N SER A 381 42.93 -1.90 22.26
CA SER A 381 42.53 -0.70 21.53
C SER A 381 43.76 0.10 21.12
N LYS A 382 43.79 0.56 19.86
CA LYS A 382 44.85 1.44 19.37
C LYS A 382 44.22 2.54 18.52
N ASP A 383 44.26 3.78 19.00
CA ASP A 383 43.62 4.95 18.37
C ASP A 383 44.32 5.46 17.09
N LEU A 384 45.32 4.73 16.58
CA LEU A 384 46.02 5.11 15.35
C LEU A 384 45.17 4.74 14.12
N PHE A 385 44.92 5.73 13.25
CA PHE A 385 44.14 5.70 12.00
C PHE A 385 44.51 4.61 10.97
N ARG A 386 45.47 3.73 11.24
CA ARG A 386 46.02 2.75 10.30
C ARG A 386 45.66 1.29 10.61
N ASN A 387 44.93 1.02 11.70
CA ASN A 387 44.57 -0.35 12.08
C ASN A 387 43.21 -0.77 11.52
N PRO A 388 43.04 -2.05 11.16
CA PRO A 388 41.76 -2.56 10.66
C PRO A 388 40.70 -2.46 11.76
N SER A 389 39.49 -2.06 11.37
CA SER A 389 38.34 -2.07 12.27
C SER A 389 37.86 -3.51 12.48
N ILE A 390 37.77 -3.93 13.74
CA ILE A 390 37.38 -5.28 14.16
C ILE A 390 36.08 -5.19 14.96
N PHE A 391 35.17 -6.15 14.78
CA PHE A 391 33.98 -6.28 15.63
C PHE A 391 34.36 -7.08 16.87
N ILE A 392 34.28 -6.46 18.04
CA ILE A 392 34.59 -7.11 19.32
C ILE A 392 33.31 -7.29 20.13
N LEU A 393 33.22 -8.40 20.85
CA LEU A 393 32.14 -8.61 21.81
C LEU A 393 32.33 -7.64 22.98
N SER A 394 31.34 -6.78 23.20
CA SER A 394 31.24 -5.90 24.34
C SER A 394 30.31 -6.54 25.36
N GLU A 395 30.88 -7.12 26.41
CA GLU A 395 30.13 -7.62 27.56
C GLU A 395 29.66 -6.44 28.41
N LEU A 396 28.38 -6.43 28.77
CA LEU A 396 27.83 -5.38 29.63
C LEU A 396 28.33 -5.64 31.07
N SER A 397 29.36 -4.90 31.50
CA SER A 397 29.84 -4.96 32.88
C SER A 397 28.70 -4.59 33.82
N ARG A 398 28.42 -5.46 34.80
CA ARG A 398 27.39 -5.32 35.85
C ARG A 398 27.52 -4.01 36.68
N ASN A 399 28.57 -3.22 36.47
CA ASN A 399 28.88 -2.00 37.22
C ASN A 399 28.35 -0.68 36.60
N ASP A 400 27.78 -0.68 35.39
CA ASP A 400 27.30 0.57 34.76
C ASP A 400 25.82 0.94 35.07
N ILE A 401 25.15 0.17 35.92
CA ILE A 401 23.77 0.50 36.38
C ILE A 401 23.80 1.63 37.45
N THR A 402 24.97 2.04 37.97
CA THR A 402 25.06 3.02 39.06
C THR A 402 25.79 4.31 38.70
N ASN A 403 25.57 4.87 37.52
CA ASN A 403 25.95 6.27 37.24
C ASN A 403 24.81 7.02 36.55
N LYS A 404 23.77 7.35 37.32
CA LYS A 404 22.98 8.55 37.03
C LYS A 404 23.58 9.70 37.83
N GLU A 405 24.20 10.60 37.09
CA GLU A 405 24.78 11.85 37.56
C GLU A 405 23.80 12.65 38.44
N SER A 406 24.34 13.05 39.60
CA SER A 406 24.13 14.31 40.31
C SER A 406 23.09 15.29 39.72
N HIS A 407 21.87 15.25 40.25
CA HIS A 407 20.89 16.34 40.17
C HIS A 407 20.63 16.96 41.55
N THR A 408 21.65 17.57 42.14
CA THR A 408 21.50 18.38 43.36
C THR A 408 21.79 19.86 43.10
N ARG A 409 21.17 20.43 42.05
CA ARG A 409 21.03 21.90 41.89
C ARG A 409 20.03 22.31 40.81
N ARG A 410 18.84 21.68 40.73
CA ARG A 410 17.78 22.14 39.81
C ARG A 410 16.37 21.92 40.33
N ARG A 411 16.15 22.10 41.64
CA ARG A 411 14.82 21.98 42.27
C ARG A 411 14.12 23.30 42.56
N ILE A 412 14.77 24.46 42.36
CA ILE A 412 14.19 25.76 42.73
C ILE A 412 13.55 26.49 41.52
N TRP A 413 13.99 26.22 40.29
CA TRP A 413 13.49 26.90 39.08
C TRP A 413 12.28 26.22 38.41
N ILE A 414 12.04 24.93 38.68
CA ILE A 414 10.92 24.18 38.06
C ILE A 414 9.59 24.46 38.78
N GLY A 415 9.63 24.70 40.10
CA GLY A 415 8.42 24.96 40.89
C GLY A 415 7.73 26.28 40.54
N THR A 416 8.49 27.31 40.16
CA THR A 416 7.94 28.63 39.81
C THR A 416 7.32 28.65 38.42
N SER A 417 7.84 27.88 37.47
CA SER A 417 7.28 27.77 36.11
C SER A 417 6.01 26.91 36.04
N ILE A 418 5.90 25.86 36.87
CA ILE A 418 4.69 25.03 36.92
C ILE A 418 3.53 25.80 37.54
N ALA A 419 3.78 26.59 38.58
CA ALA A 419 2.75 27.40 39.23
C ALA A 419 2.16 28.48 38.30
N THR A 420 2.99 29.13 37.49
CA THR A 420 2.52 30.15 36.53
C THR A 420 1.76 29.52 35.37
N ALA A 421 2.23 28.38 34.85
CA ALA A 421 1.53 27.65 33.78
C ALA A 421 0.15 27.15 34.24
N LEU A 422 0.04 26.62 35.47
CA LEU A 422 -1.23 26.19 36.05
C LEU A 422 -2.21 27.37 36.24
N LEU A 423 -1.71 28.53 36.66
CA LEU A 423 -2.54 29.71 36.86
C LEU A 423 -3.07 30.28 35.52
N VAL A 424 -2.24 30.27 34.47
CA VAL A 424 -2.66 30.64 33.11
C VAL A 424 -3.68 29.66 32.55
N MET A 425 -3.47 28.35 32.74
CA MET A 425 -4.44 27.30 32.35
C MET A 425 -5.79 27.52 33.02
N VAL A 426 -5.82 27.79 34.32
CA VAL A 426 -7.07 28.07 35.06
C VAL A 426 -7.77 29.32 34.53
N LEU A 427 -7.03 30.39 34.23
CA LEU A 427 -7.59 31.61 33.64
C LEU A 427 -8.13 31.39 32.22
N CYS A 428 -7.44 30.60 31.39
CA CYS A 428 -7.90 30.22 30.06
C CYS A 428 -9.19 29.38 30.11
N ILE A 429 -9.25 28.41 31.03
CA ILE A 429 -10.45 27.59 31.28
C ILE A 429 -11.59 28.47 31.77
N MET A 430 -11.35 29.41 32.68
CA MET A 430 -12.39 30.34 33.15
C MET A 430 -12.93 31.21 32.01
N CYS A 431 -12.06 31.77 31.18
CA CYS A 431 -12.43 32.54 29.99
C CYS A 431 -13.21 31.70 28.97
N TYR A 432 -12.83 30.44 28.78
CA TYR A 432 -13.54 29.49 27.93
C TYR A 432 -14.94 29.20 28.47
N LEU A 433 -15.09 28.94 29.78
CA LEU A 433 -16.39 28.68 30.42
C LEU A 433 -17.31 29.92 30.39
N LEU A 434 -16.75 31.12 30.56
CA LEU A 434 -17.49 32.39 30.44
C LEU A 434 -17.92 32.66 28.98
N ARG A 435 -17.10 32.31 27.98
CA ARG A 435 -17.49 32.36 26.56
C ARG A 435 -18.53 31.30 26.21
N ARG A 436 -18.44 30.11 26.80
CA ARG A 436 -19.39 28.99 26.60
C ARG A 436 -20.79 29.30 27.12
N ARG A 437 -20.92 30.12 28.17
CA ARG A 437 -22.23 30.57 28.70
C ARG A 437 -23.03 31.49 27.76
N ARG A 438 -22.41 32.03 26.69
CA ARG A 438 -23.10 32.91 25.70
C ARG A 438 -23.56 32.21 24.41
N ARG A 439 -23.29 30.92 24.22
CA ARG A 439 -23.83 30.16 23.09
C ARG A 439 -24.87 29.17 23.60
N SER A 440 -26.12 29.36 23.19
CA SER A 440 -27.23 28.42 23.44
C SER A 440 -26.95 27.07 22.75
N PRO A 441 -26.86 25.94 23.48
CA PRO A 441 -26.64 24.63 22.89
C PRO A 441 -27.94 23.81 23.00
N LEU A 442 -28.79 23.90 21.97
CA LEU A 442 -29.82 22.90 21.70
C LEU A 442 -29.52 22.31 20.32
N SER A 443 -28.57 21.36 20.26
CA SER A 443 -28.46 20.31 19.23
C SER A 443 -27.16 19.48 19.42
N GLU A 444 -26.09 20.06 19.96
CA GLU A 444 -24.78 19.39 20.08
C GLU A 444 -24.67 18.35 21.23
N LYS A 445 -25.70 18.21 22.07
CA LYS A 445 -25.67 17.37 23.29
C LYS A 445 -25.99 15.90 23.03
N SER A 446 -26.76 15.58 22.00
CA SER A 446 -27.11 14.19 21.65
C SER A 446 -25.93 13.49 20.98
N GLN A 447 -25.24 14.15 20.05
CA GLN A 447 -24.18 13.53 19.26
C GLN A 447 -22.87 13.32 20.03
N LYS A 448 -22.48 14.28 20.89
CA LYS A 448 -21.34 14.11 21.81
C LYS A 448 -21.59 13.06 22.89
N LYS A 449 -22.85 12.74 23.20
CA LYS A 449 -23.18 11.69 24.15
C LYS A 449 -22.92 10.31 23.53
N ILE A 450 -23.41 10.10 22.31
CA ILE A 450 -23.21 8.87 21.54
C ILE A 450 -21.73 8.64 21.24
N GLU A 451 -20.99 9.69 20.83
CA GLU A 451 -19.57 9.57 20.51
C GLU A 451 -18.71 9.23 21.74
N ASN A 452 -19.04 9.80 22.91
CA ASN A 452 -18.34 9.50 24.16
C ASN A 452 -18.69 8.11 24.72
N GLU A 453 -19.94 7.66 24.58
CA GLU A 453 -20.37 6.30 24.96
C GLU A 453 -19.73 5.22 24.05
N LEU A 454 -19.55 5.52 22.76
CA LEU A 454 -18.86 4.63 21.81
C LEU A 454 -17.34 4.59 22.04
N LEU A 455 -16.74 5.71 22.43
CA LEU A 455 -15.33 5.78 22.84
C LEU A 455 -15.07 4.90 24.09
N ASP A 456 -16.00 4.88 25.04
CA ASP A 456 -15.93 4.09 26.27
C ASP A 456 -16.00 2.57 25.97
N LEU A 457 -16.82 2.17 25.00
CA LEU A 457 -16.87 0.79 24.48
C LEU A 457 -15.56 0.37 23.81
N MET A 458 -14.92 1.29 23.07
CA MET A 458 -13.65 1.05 22.38
C MET A 458 -12.42 1.09 23.30
N GLN A 459 -12.52 1.75 24.47
CA GLN A 459 -11.42 1.93 25.43
C GLN A 459 -11.46 0.98 26.63
N SER A 460 -12.51 0.16 26.79
CA SER A 460 -12.63 -0.77 27.91
C SER A 460 -11.71 -2.00 27.77
N ASP A 461 -10.41 -1.77 27.88
CA ASP A 461 -9.35 -2.79 27.99
C ASP A 461 -9.29 -3.42 29.39
N LYS A 462 -10.45 -3.52 30.07
CA LYS A 462 -10.53 -4.21 31.36
C LYS A 462 -10.60 -5.71 31.08
N SER A 463 -9.50 -6.39 31.41
CA SER A 463 -9.49 -7.81 31.76
C SER A 463 -10.73 -8.14 32.61
N LEU A 464 -11.74 -8.75 32.00
CA LEU A 464 -12.97 -9.13 32.70
C LEU A 464 -12.88 -10.60 33.10
N ASP A 465 -12.87 -10.79 34.42
CA ASP A 465 -12.99 -12.07 35.12
C ASP A 465 -14.13 -12.93 34.56
N VAL A 466 -13.77 -14.19 34.27
CA VAL A 466 -14.43 -15.52 34.32
C VAL A 466 -15.98 -15.69 34.50
N ASN A 467 -16.80 -14.68 34.75
CA ASN A 467 -18.23 -14.85 35.07
C ASN A 467 -19.25 -14.38 34.01
N TRP A 468 -18.86 -14.17 32.76
CA TRP A 468 -19.80 -13.87 31.64
C TRP A 468 -20.21 -15.10 30.80
N LEU A 469 -20.07 -16.31 31.35
CA LEU A 469 -20.41 -17.56 30.66
C LEU A 469 -21.93 -17.83 30.51
N GLN A 470 -22.81 -16.88 30.84
CA GLN A 470 -24.24 -17.18 30.94
C GLN A 470 -25.19 -15.97 30.81
N THR A 471 -24.99 -15.10 29.83
CA THR A 471 -26.06 -14.15 29.42
C THR A 471 -25.98 -13.86 27.92
N ASP A 472 -26.64 -14.69 27.12
CA ASP A 472 -27.08 -14.26 25.79
C ASP A 472 -28.20 -13.22 25.96
N GLY A 473 -28.01 -12.00 25.46
CA GLY A 473 -29.10 -11.05 25.23
C GLY A 473 -29.29 -9.89 26.22
N GLU A 474 -28.23 -9.26 26.74
CA GLU A 474 -28.38 -7.94 27.38
C GLU A 474 -28.14 -6.78 26.39
N MET A 475 -28.98 -5.74 26.54
CA MET A 475 -29.27 -4.65 25.60
C MET A 475 -28.04 -3.91 25.05
N GLY A 476 -27.86 -3.95 23.73
CA GLY A 476 -27.10 -2.93 23.00
C GLY A 476 -27.93 -1.65 22.80
N HIS A 477 -27.26 -0.54 22.47
CA HIS A 477 -27.94 0.66 21.97
C HIS A 477 -28.64 0.33 20.63
N ASN A 478 -29.91 0.76 20.49
CA ASN A 478 -30.75 0.65 19.28
C ASN A 478 -30.99 -0.78 18.72
N ASP A 479 -31.62 -1.67 19.50
CA ASP A 479 -32.10 -3.02 19.07
C ASP A 479 -31.04 -4.03 18.58
N LEU A 480 -29.75 -3.69 18.55
CA LEU A 480 -28.65 -4.60 18.15
C LEU A 480 -28.16 -5.48 19.30
N ARG A 481 -27.85 -6.76 18.99
CA ARG A 481 -27.35 -7.75 19.97
C ARG A 481 -25.81 -7.83 20.00
N VAL A 482 -25.24 -8.03 21.18
CA VAL A 482 -23.81 -8.33 21.34
C VAL A 482 -23.62 -9.86 21.37
N PHE A 483 -22.75 -10.38 20.52
CA PHE A 483 -22.41 -11.80 20.44
C PHE A 483 -21.06 -12.07 21.11
N SER A 484 -20.96 -13.15 21.88
CA SER A 484 -19.69 -13.57 22.46
C SER A 484 -18.82 -14.25 21.40
N TYR A 485 -17.49 -14.10 21.51
CA TYR A 485 -16.55 -14.72 20.57
C TYR A 485 -16.72 -16.25 20.50
N ALA A 486 -16.95 -16.91 21.65
CA ALA A 486 -17.19 -18.34 21.72
C ALA A 486 -18.46 -18.77 20.94
N SER A 487 -19.53 -17.97 21.02
CA SER A 487 -20.76 -18.25 20.26
C SER A 487 -20.55 -18.14 18.76
N VAL A 488 -19.78 -17.14 18.31
CA VAL A 488 -19.45 -16.94 16.88
C VAL A 488 -18.56 -18.07 16.38
N LEU A 489 -17.54 -18.46 17.15
CA LEU A 489 -16.67 -19.59 16.82
C LEU A 489 -17.45 -20.91 16.70
N ALA A 490 -18.36 -21.19 17.63
CA ALA A 490 -19.20 -22.37 17.57
C ALA A 490 -20.11 -22.32 16.33
N ALA A 491 -20.69 -21.16 16.03
CA ALA A 491 -21.59 -20.99 14.89
C ALA A 491 -20.88 -21.18 13.54
N THR A 492 -19.64 -20.71 13.39
CA THR A 492 -18.86 -20.77 12.14
C THR A 492 -17.96 -22.00 12.02
N SER A 493 -18.01 -22.93 12.99
CA SER A 493 -17.08 -24.07 13.09
C SER A 493 -15.62 -23.61 13.06
N ASN A 494 -15.27 -22.67 13.95
CA ASN A 494 -13.95 -22.06 14.07
C ASN A 494 -13.48 -21.40 12.76
N PHE A 495 -14.38 -20.70 12.06
CA PHE A 495 -14.11 -20.06 10.76
C PHE A 495 -13.55 -21.03 9.71
N SER A 496 -14.09 -22.26 9.65
CA SER A 496 -13.70 -23.24 8.64
C SER A 496 -13.82 -22.67 7.23
N GLU A 497 -12.86 -22.98 6.36
CA GLU A 497 -12.90 -22.58 4.94
C GLU A 497 -14.12 -23.15 4.22
N GLU A 498 -14.66 -24.28 4.67
CA GLU A 498 -15.91 -24.87 4.14
C GLU A 498 -17.13 -23.95 4.35
N ASN A 499 -17.07 -23.08 5.36
CA ASN A 499 -18.11 -22.12 5.68
C ASN A 499 -17.84 -20.73 5.08
N LYS A 500 -16.74 -20.53 4.35
CA LYS A 500 -16.42 -19.23 3.74
C LYS A 500 -17.37 -18.95 2.58
N LEU A 501 -18.11 -17.84 2.69
CA LEU A 501 -19.07 -17.39 1.68
C LEU A 501 -18.42 -16.53 0.59
N GLY A 502 -17.39 -15.76 0.97
CA GLY A 502 -16.64 -14.86 0.10
C GLY A 502 -15.68 -13.99 0.90
N GLU A 503 -14.83 -13.24 0.21
CA GLU A 503 -13.87 -12.31 0.80
C GLU A 503 -13.72 -11.08 -0.11
N GLY A 504 -13.87 -9.89 0.47
CA GLY A 504 -13.69 -8.61 -0.22
C GLY A 504 -12.67 -7.74 0.52
N GLY A 505 -12.52 -6.47 0.11
CA GLY A 505 -11.54 -5.53 0.70
C GLY A 505 -11.72 -5.25 2.21
N PHE A 506 -12.84 -5.70 2.79
CA PHE A 506 -13.19 -5.52 4.20
C PHE A 506 -13.05 -6.80 5.04
N GLY A 507 -12.51 -7.88 4.47
CA GLY A 507 -12.26 -9.15 5.14
C GLY A 507 -13.25 -10.28 4.77
N PRO A 508 -12.98 -11.51 5.25
CA PRO A 508 -13.76 -12.69 4.89
C PRO A 508 -15.13 -12.75 5.58
N VAL A 509 -16.11 -13.32 4.87
CA VAL A 509 -17.47 -13.55 5.35
C VAL A 509 -17.72 -15.06 5.46
N TYR A 510 -18.21 -15.51 6.61
CA TYR A 510 -18.47 -16.93 6.89
C TYR A 510 -19.96 -17.18 7.14
N ARG A 511 -20.46 -18.32 6.69
CA ARG A 511 -21.76 -18.85 7.10
C ARG A 511 -21.63 -19.38 8.52
N GLY A 512 -22.57 -19.00 9.38
CA GLY A 512 -22.69 -19.55 10.71
C GLY A 512 -24.09 -20.08 10.97
N LYS A 513 -24.21 -21.02 11.89
CA LYS A 513 -25.51 -21.47 12.40
C LYS A 513 -25.57 -21.28 13.91
N MET A 514 -26.47 -20.41 14.36
CA MET A 514 -26.64 -20.13 15.79
C MET A 514 -27.16 -21.37 16.54
N ALA A 515 -26.97 -21.40 17.87
CA ALA A 515 -27.54 -22.43 18.74
C ALA A 515 -29.07 -22.52 18.63
N THR A 516 -29.73 -21.41 18.27
CA THR A 516 -31.17 -21.33 18.00
C THR A 516 -31.59 -21.94 16.65
N GLY A 517 -30.63 -22.37 15.83
CA GLY A 517 -30.86 -22.94 14.49
C GLY A 517 -30.93 -21.92 13.35
N ARG A 518 -30.88 -20.61 13.66
CA ARG A 518 -30.89 -19.52 12.66
C ARG A 518 -29.55 -19.47 11.90
N ASP A 519 -29.61 -19.43 10.57
CA ASP A 519 -28.44 -19.18 9.72
C ASP A 519 -28.07 -17.68 9.75
N ILE A 520 -26.76 -17.40 9.80
CA ILE A 520 -26.18 -16.06 9.83
C ILE A 520 -24.99 -15.93 8.88
N ALA A 521 -24.67 -14.70 8.53
CA ALA A 521 -23.42 -14.34 7.88
C ALA A 521 -22.54 -13.56 8.87
N VAL A 522 -21.30 -14.01 9.07
CA VAL A 522 -20.33 -13.39 9.98
C VAL A 522 -19.24 -12.75 9.13
N LYS A 523 -19.27 -11.41 9.02
CA LYS A 523 -18.21 -10.63 8.38
C LYS A 523 -17.11 -10.38 9.42
N ARG A 524 -15.96 -11.01 9.23
CA ARG A 524 -14.78 -10.83 10.08
C ARG A 524 -13.91 -9.75 9.45
N LEU A 525 -13.82 -8.59 10.11
CA LEU A 525 -13.13 -7.45 9.54
C LEU A 525 -11.61 -7.68 9.50
N SER A 526 -10.97 -7.27 8.40
CA SER A 526 -9.52 -7.40 8.22
C SER A 526 -8.75 -6.65 9.31
N ARG A 527 -7.67 -7.27 9.81
CA ARG A 527 -6.76 -6.67 10.80
C ARG A 527 -5.87 -5.58 10.18
N CYS A 528 -5.74 -5.53 8.84
CA CYS A 528 -4.74 -4.74 8.13
C CYS A 528 -5.18 -3.36 7.68
N SER A 529 -6.46 -3.03 7.78
CA SER A 529 -6.90 -1.70 7.44
C SER A 529 -6.84 -0.82 8.69
N GLY A 530 -6.04 0.26 8.64
CA GLY A 530 -6.25 1.43 9.53
C GLY A 530 -7.65 2.05 9.36
N GLN A 531 -8.44 1.50 8.44
CA GLN A 531 -9.82 1.81 8.10
C GLN A 531 -10.82 0.91 8.84
N GLY A 532 -10.46 -0.31 9.28
CA GLY A 532 -11.38 -1.33 9.80
C GLY A 532 -12.12 -0.91 11.07
N THR A 533 -11.50 -0.11 11.94
CA THR A 533 -12.16 0.46 13.13
C THR A 533 -13.14 1.57 12.77
N LEU A 534 -12.80 2.41 11.78
CA LEU A 534 -13.68 3.48 11.29
C LEU A 534 -14.84 2.90 10.48
N GLU A 535 -14.58 1.87 9.66
CA GLU A 535 -15.57 1.11 8.90
C GLU A 535 -16.51 0.34 9.82
N PHE A 536 -15.98 -0.31 10.86
CA PHE A 536 -16.79 -0.92 11.92
C PHE A 536 -17.69 0.13 12.59
N LYS A 537 -17.16 1.31 12.92
CA LYS A 537 -17.93 2.42 13.48
C LYS A 537 -18.99 2.93 12.50
N ASN A 538 -18.66 3.07 11.21
CA ASN A 538 -19.59 3.52 10.18
C ASN A 538 -20.72 2.51 9.96
N GLU A 539 -20.42 1.23 9.75
CA GLU A 539 -21.44 0.18 9.58
C GLU A 539 -22.34 0.07 10.83
N LEU A 540 -21.75 0.10 12.03
CA LEU A 540 -22.51 0.03 13.28
C LEU A 540 -23.40 1.26 13.50
N THR A 541 -22.91 2.46 13.19
CA THR A 541 -23.67 3.71 13.37
C THR A 541 -24.76 3.87 12.30
N LEU A 542 -24.47 3.58 11.04
CA LEU A 542 -25.40 3.78 9.92
C LEU A 542 -26.49 2.70 9.86
N ILE A 543 -26.13 1.42 10.00
CA ILE A 543 -27.11 0.34 9.85
C ILE A 543 -28.00 0.22 11.09
N SER A 544 -27.53 0.65 12.28
CA SER A 544 -28.40 0.76 13.46
C SER A 544 -29.51 1.81 13.31
N GLU A 545 -29.31 2.80 12.44
CA GLU A 545 -30.27 3.87 12.14
C GLU A 545 -31.08 3.63 10.86
N LEU A 546 -30.72 2.62 10.04
CA LEU A 546 -31.32 2.33 8.74
C LEU A 546 -31.95 0.93 8.71
N GLN A 547 -33.22 0.82 9.12
CA GLN A 547 -34.03 -0.39 8.91
C GLN A 547 -34.95 -0.20 7.71
N HIS A 548 -34.67 -0.89 6.61
CA HIS A 548 -35.47 -0.84 5.39
C HIS A 548 -35.54 -2.21 4.71
N THR A 549 -36.65 -2.54 4.06
CA THR A 549 -36.89 -3.84 3.39
C THR A 549 -35.81 -4.19 2.36
N ASN A 550 -35.18 -3.18 1.75
CA ASN A 550 -34.12 -3.31 0.75
C ASN A 550 -32.71 -3.07 1.30
N LEU A 551 -32.48 -3.18 2.62
CA LEU A 551 -31.16 -3.16 3.23
C LEU A 551 -30.93 -4.44 4.03
N VAL A 552 -29.71 -4.99 3.96
CA VAL A 552 -29.35 -6.21 4.69
C VAL A 552 -29.35 -5.92 6.19
N GLN A 553 -30.09 -6.72 6.94
CA GLN A 553 -30.26 -6.50 8.37
C GLN A 553 -28.99 -6.89 9.15
N LEU A 554 -28.40 -5.91 9.85
CA LEU A 554 -27.41 -6.19 10.89
C LEU A 554 -28.14 -6.74 12.13
N LEU A 555 -27.77 -7.96 12.53
CA LEU A 555 -28.35 -8.64 13.70
C LEU A 555 -27.58 -8.29 14.99
N GLY A 556 -26.30 -7.96 14.85
CA GLY A 556 -25.45 -7.62 15.97
C GLY A 556 -23.97 -7.61 15.63
N TYR A 557 -23.14 -7.57 16.67
CA TYR A 557 -21.70 -7.47 16.53
C TYR A 557 -20.97 -8.26 17.63
N CYS A 558 -19.72 -8.59 17.39
CA CYS A 558 -18.82 -9.21 18.36
C CYS A 558 -17.51 -8.44 18.41
N ILE A 559 -17.07 -8.11 19.63
CA ILE A 559 -15.79 -7.47 19.92
C ILE A 559 -15.05 -8.36 20.92
N HIS A 560 -13.87 -8.85 20.55
CA HIS A 560 -13.03 -9.66 21.44
C HIS A 560 -11.55 -9.43 21.15
N GLY A 561 -10.83 -8.81 22.08
CA GLY A 561 -9.45 -8.36 21.84
C GLY A 561 -9.39 -7.43 20.63
N GLU A 562 -8.66 -7.84 19.60
CA GLU A 562 -8.51 -7.12 18.33
C GLU A 562 -9.50 -7.59 17.24
N GLU A 563 -10.28 -8.64 17.51
CA GLU A 563 -11.30 -9.11 16.57
C GLU A 563 -12.50 -8.17 16.57
N ARG A 564 -12.93 -7.78 15.36
CA ARG A 564 -14.16 -7.02 15.12
C ARG A 564 -14.98 -7.79 14.10
N MET A 565 -16.19 -8.16 14.49
CA MET A 565 -17.08 -8.96 13.63
C MET A 565 -18.47 -8.37 13.61
N LEU A 566 -19.08 -8.37 12.43
CA LEU A 566 -20.45 -7.95 12.20
C LEU A 566 -21.28 -9.17 11.80
N ILE A 567 -22.43 -9.34 12.45
CA ILE A 567 -23.32 -10.48 12.27
C ILE A 567 -24.55 -10.00 11.51
N TYR A 568 -24.73 -10.51 10.31
CA TYR A 568 -25.82 -10.21 9.40
C TYR A 568 -26.80 -11.39 9.29
N GLU A 569 -28.00 -11.11 8.80
CA GLU A 569 -28.86 -12.17 8.27
C GLU A 569 -28.16 -12.91 7.12
N TYR A 570 -28.34 -14.23 7.06
CA TYR A 570 -27.79 -15.02 5.97
C TYR A 570 -28.65 -14.84 4.71
N MET A 571 -28.00 -14.52 3.60
CA MET A 571 -28.63 -14.36 2.29
C MET A 571 -28.35 -15.60 1.45
N SER A 572 -29.35 -16.48 1.33
CA SER A 572 -29.26 -17.81 0.72
C SER A 572 -28.96 -17.79 -0.78
N ASN A 573 -29.46 -16.76 -1.48
CA ASN A 573 -29.29 -16.58 -2.91
C ASN A 573 -28.07 -15.69 -3.26
N LYS A 574 -27.06 -15.61 -2.38
CA LYS A 574 -25.77 -14.92 -2.62
C LYS A 574 -25.96 -13.50 -3.21
N SER A 575 -24.94 -12.99 -3.89
CA SER A 575 -24.93 -11.68 -4.55
C SER A 575 -25.45 -11.77 -5.99
N LEU A 576 -26.05 -10.68 -6.48
CA LEU A 576 -26.67 -10.64 -7.80
C LEU A 576 -25.69 -10.89 -8.97
N ASP A 577 -24.43 -10.47 -8.84
CA ASP A 577 -23.34 -10.76 -9.79
C ASP A 577 -23.18 -12.27 -10.06
N HIS A 578 -23.43 -13.11 -9.04
CA HIS A 578 -23.40 -14.57 -9.15
C HIS A 578 -24.45 -15.14 -10.11
N PHE A 579 -25.52 -14.38 -10.39
CA PHE A 579 -26.61 -14.78 -11.28
C PHE A 579 -26.57 -14.05 -12.62
N LEU A 580 -26.15 -12.78 -12.65
CA LEU A 580 -26.13 -11.96 -13.86
C LEU A 580 -25.08 -12.41 -14.89
N PHE A 581 -23.92 -12.92 -14.44
CA PHE A 581 -22.79 -13.22 -15.33
C PHE A 581 -22.56 -14.72 -15.58
N ASP A 582 -23.46 -15.58 -15.10
CA ASP A 582 -23.50 -17.01 -15.42
C ASP A 582 -24.61 -17.26 -16.47
N SER A 583 -24.22 -17.69 -17.67
CA SER A 583 -25.11 -17.87 -18.82
C SER A 583 -26.22 -18.92 -18.61
N THR A 584 -26.08 -19.81 -17.63
CA THR A 584 -27.11 -20.79 -17.27
C THR A 584 -28.06 -20.29 -16.17
N ARG A 585 -27.59 -19.40 -15.30
CA ARG A 585 -28.36 -18.86 -14.17
C ARG A 585 -29.05 -17.53 -14.50
N ALA A 586 -28.52 -16.78 -15.46
CA ALA A 586 -29.16 -15.58 -16.00
C ALA A 586 -30.58 -15.85 -16.51
N MET A 587 -30.85 -17.09 -16.96
CA MET A 587 -32.18 -17.56 -17.38
C MET A 587 -33.20 -17.70 -16.22
N LEU A 588 -32.77 -17.69 -14.96
CA LEU A 588 -33.64 -17.81 -13.77
C LEU A 588 -34.15 -16.44 -13.26
N LEU A 589 -33.65 -15.34 -13.82
CA LEU A 589 -33.99 -13.97 -13.44
C LEU A 589 -34.90 -13.32 -14.50
N ASP A 590 -36.17 -13.07 -14.18
CA ASP A 590 -37.04 -12.22 -15.00
C ASP A 590 -36.70 -10.73 -14.84
N TRP A 591 -37.17 -9.89 -15.77
CA TRP A 591 -36.90 -8.43 -15.82
C TRP A 591 -37.14 -7.69 -14.49
N ASN A 592 -38.11 -8.12 -13.69
CA ASN A 592 -38.42 -7.47 -12.41
C ASN A 592 -37.40 -7.80 -11.30
N LYS A 593 -36.49 -8.75 -11.54
CA LYS A 593 -35.58 -9.32 -10.52
C LYS A 593 -34.11 -8.89 -10.66
N ARG A 594 -33.76 -8.05 -11.64
CA ARG A 594 -32.36 -7.78 -12.01
C ARG A 594 -31.73 -6.49 -11.43
N PHE A 595 -32.08 -6.00 -10.24
CA PHE A 595 -31.50 -4.73 -9.72
C PHE A 595 -30.32 -4.89 -8.71
N THR A 596 -29.16 -4.30 -9.08
CA THR A 596 -27.94 -3.73 -8.39
C THR A 596 -27.07 -4.58 -7.42
N ASN A 597 -25.97 -4.03 -6.85
CA ASN A 597 -25.04 -4.68 -5.88
C ASN A 597 -25.76 -5.09 -4.59
N ILE A 598 -26.41 -6.23 -4.70
CA ILE A 598 -27.52 -6.56 -3.86
C ILE A 598 -27.48 -8.05 -3.56
N LEU A 599 -27.59 -8.38 -2.27
CA LEU A 599 -27.85 -9.73 -1.82
C LEU A 599 -29.33 -10.06 -2.03
N LEU A 600 -29.61 -11.24 -2.55
CA LEU A 600 -30.98 -11.70 -2.78
C LEU A 600 -31.44 -12.56 -1.60
N ASP A 601 -32.60 -12.24 -1.04
CA ASP A 601 -33.23 -13.09 -0.03
C ASP A 601 -33.91 -14.32 -0.68
N ASP A 602 -34.53 -15.18 0.14
CA ASP A 602 -35.24 -16.39 -0.31
C ASP A 602 -36.36 -16.10 -1.34
N ASN A 603 -36.88 -14.86 -1.37
CA ASN A 603 -37.96 -14.43 -2.25
C ASN A 603 -37.45 -13.64 -3.48
N MET A 604 -36.14 -13.58 -3.71
CA MET A 604 -35.50 -12.79 -4.75
C MET A 604 -35.69 -11.27 -4.58
N ILE A 605 -35.92 -10.81 -3.35
CA ILE A 605 -36.02 -9.37 -3.06
C ILE A 605 -34.61 -8.81 -2.93
N PRO A 606 -34.31 -7.71 -3.65
CA PRO A 606 -33.00 -7.10 -3.59
C PRO A 606 -32.77 -6.33 -2.27
N LYS A 607 -31.68 -6.65 -1.54
CA LYS A 607 -31.12 -5.88 -0.42
C LYS A 607 -29.68 -5.36 -0.63
N ILE A 608 -29.46 -4.06 -0.40
CA ILE A 608 -28.13 -3.42 -0.43
C ILE A 608 -27.36 -3.75 0.86
N SER A 609 -26.06 -4.03 0.72
CA SER A 609 -25.12 -4.27 1.82
C SER A 609 -23.88 -3.36 1.71
N ASP A 610 -22.98 -3.47 2.70
CA ASP A 610 -21.62 -2.91 2.67
C ASP A 610 -21.51 -1.38 2.84
N PHE A 611 -21.85 -0.90 4.04
CA PHE A 611 -21.86 0.51 4.40
C PHE A 611 -20.54 1.02 5.01
N GLY A 612 -19.45 0.23 5.01
CA GLY A 612 -18.17 0.62 5.63
C GLY A 612 -17.61 1.94 5.12
N MET A 613 -17.91 2.26 3.86
CA MET A 613 -17.49 3.49 3.19
C MET A 613 -18.48 4.65 3.28
N ALA A 614 -19.71 4.41 3.77
CA ALA A 614 -20.76 5.42 3.81
C ALA A 614 -20.43 6.52 4.84
N ARG A 615 -20.80 7.75 4.51
CA ARG A 615 -20.45 8.95 5.29
C ARG A 615 -21.70 9.69 5.73
N ILE A 616 -21.74 10.06 7.01
CA ILE A 616 -22.85 10.82 7.59
C ILE A 616 -22.66 12.30 7.31
N PHE A 617 -23.61 12.92 6.61
CA PHE A 617 -23.68 14.38 6.50
C PHE A 617 -24.19 14.99 7.80
N THR A 618 -23.64 16.14 8.22
CA THR A 618 -24.34 16.96 9.21
C THR A 618 -25.62 17.50 8.57
N HIS A 619 -26.72 17.63 9.33
CA HIS A 619 -28.09 17.86 8.82
C HIS A 619 -28.29 19.06 7.84
N ASN A 620 -27.27 19.89 7.60
CA ASN A 620 -27.31 21.07 6.75
C ASN A 620 -26.25 21.11 5.61
N GLU A 621 -25.48 20.05 5.39
CA GLU A 621 -24.47 19.99 4.32
C GLU A 621 -24.94 19.07 3.17
N LEU A 622 -24.93 19.57 1.93
CA LEU A 622 -25.34 18.84 0.72
C LEU A 622 -24.15 18.22 -0.04
N GLU A 623 -22.93 18.69 0.26
CA GLU A 623 -21.67 18.29 -0.37
C GLU A 623 -20.55 18.38 0.68
N ALA A 624 -19.57 17.47 0.63
CA ALA A 624 -18.41 17.48 1.51
C ALA A 624 -17.14 17.04 0.78
N ASN A 625 -15.98 17.50 1.24
CA ASN A 625 -14.68 17.22 0.61
C ASN A 625 -13.85 16.26 1.48
N THR A 626 -13.13 15.35 0.83
CA THR A 626 -12.19 14.46 1.48
C THR A 626 -10.83 14.44 0.82
N LYS A 627 -9.78 14.43 1.65
CA LYS A 627 -8.39 14.25 1.21
C LYS A 627 -8.07 12.78 0.87
N ARG A 628 -8.99 11.85 1.14
CA ARG A 628 -8.82 10.41 0.96
C ARG A 628 -9.99 9.87 0.12
N VAL A 629 -9.76 9.73 -1.18
CA VAL A 629 -10.69 9.14 -2.14
C VAL A 629 -10.59 7.63 -2.06
N VAL A 630 -11.71 6.95 -1.84
CA VAL A 630 -11.79 5.49 -1.70
C VAL A 630 -13.12 5.04 -2.29
N GLY A 631 -13.09 4.10 -3.21
CA GLY A 631 -14.27 3.56 -3.88
C GLY A 631 -13.89 2.64 -5.03
N THR A 632 -14.87 1.97 -5.61
CA THR A 632 -14.66 1.06 -6.75
C THR A 632 -14.50 1.87 -8.03
N TYR A 633 -13.38 1.68 -8.72
CA TYR A 633 -13.11 2.36 -9.99
C TYR A 633 -14.20 2.04 -11.02
N GLY A 634 -14.60 3.01 -11.86
CA GLY A 634 -15.71 2.84 -12.81
C GLY A 634 -17.11 3.16 -12.26
N TYR A 635 -17.30 3.17 -10.94
CA TYR A 635 -18.56 3.57 -10.29
C TYR A 635 -18.48 4.95 -9.62
N MET A 636 -17.27 5.43 -9.34
CA MET A 636 -17.04 6.75 -8.74
C MET A 636 -17.37 7.87 -9.73
N SER A 637 -18.08 8.90 -9.26
CA SER A 637 -18.30 10.10 -10.07
C SER A 637 -17.00 10.87 -10.33
N PRO A 638 -16.87 11.57 -11.47
CA PRO A 638 -15.64 12.29 -11.84
C PRO A 638 -15.18 13.28 -10.76
N GLU A 639 -16.09 14.05 -10.18
CA GLU A 639 -15.78 15.03 -9.13
C GLU A 639 -15.32 14.37 -7.81
N TYR A 640 -15.82 13.17 -7.50
CA TYR A 640 -15.32 12.41 -6.36
C TYR A 640 -13.93 11.84 -6.63
N ALA A 641 -13.71 11.26 -7.81
CA ALA A 641 -12.46 10.64 -8.20
C ALA A 641 -11.31 11.66 -8.34
N MET A 642 -11.60 12.85 -8.87
CA MET A 642 -10.58 13.88 -9.16
C MET A 642 -10.36 14.86 -8.02
N GLU A 643 -11.42 15.28 -7.32
CA GLU A 643 -11.37 16.38 -6.35
C GLU A 643 -11.72 15.95 -4.92
N GLY A 644 -12.12 14.69 -4.73
CA GLY A 644 -12.56 14.15 -3.44
C GLY A 644 -13.86 14.75 -2.94
N ILE A 645 -14.69 15.28 -3.84
CA ILE A 645 -16.00 15.83 -3.50
C ILE A 645 -17.03 14.71 -3.53
N PHE A 646 -17.64 14.40 -2.38
CA PHE A 646 -18.73 13.43 -2.31
C PHE A 646 -20.04 14.15 -1.98
N SER A 647 -21.11 13.71 -2.65
CA SER A 647 -22.45 14.30 -2.53
C SER A 647 -23.51 13.28 -2.93
N ILE A 648 -24.78 13.64 -2.77
CA ILE A 648 -25.91 12.87 -3.29
C ILE A 648 -25.77 12.62 -4.81
N LYS A 649 -25.13 13.55 -5.55
CA LYS A 649 -24.88 13.37 -7.00
C LYS A 649 -23.88 12.26 -7.29
N SER A 650 -22.92 12.04 -6.41
CA SER A 650 -21.94 10.95 -6.52
C SER A 650 -22.62 9.58 -6.38
N ASP A 651 -23.61 9.48 -5.48
CA ASP A 651 -24.43 8.27 -5.32
C ASP A 651 -25.36 8.05 -6.52
N ILE A 652 -25.96 9.12 -7.05
CA ILE A 652 -26.79 9.09 -8.27
C ILE A 652 -25.97 8.61 -9.47
N TYR A 653 -24.74 9.10 -9.63
CA TYR A 653 -23.84 8.65 -10.69
C TYR A 653 -23.57 7.14 -10.59
N SER A 654 -23.23 6.67 -9.39
CA SER A 654 -22.98 5.25 -9.11
C SER A 654 -24.21 4.40 -9.46
N PHE A 655 -25.41 4.86 -9.07
CA PHE A 655 -26.68 4.22 -9.44
C PHE A 655 -26.89 4.14 -10.95
N GLY A 656 -26.59 5.22 -11.68
CA GLY A 656 -26.69 5.27 -13.14
C GLY A 656 -25.81 4.24 -13.84
N VAL A 657 -24.56 4.09 -13.39
CA VAL A 657 -23.62 3.08 -13.91
C VAL A 657 -24.19 1.67 -13.72
N ILE A 658 -24.63 1.33 -12.51
CA ILE A 658 -25.15 -0.02 -12.24
C ILE A 658 -26.45 -0.28 -13.03
N MET A 659 -27.29 0.74 -13.22
CA MET A 659 -28.49 0.64 -14.05
C MET A 659 -28.17 0.22 -15.49
N LEU A 660 -27.10 0.78 -16.08
CA LEU A 660 -26.63 0.42 -17.41
C LEU A 660 -26.02 -1.00 -17.46
N GLU A 661 -25.31 -1.42 -16.40
CA GLU A 661 -24.79 -2.79 -16.29
C GLU A 661 -25.89 -3.84 -16.26
N ILE A 662 -26.96 -3.59 -15.51
CA ILE A 662 -28.12 -4.47 -15.43
C ILE A 662 -28.77 -4.65 -16.80
N ILE A 663 -29.01 -3.54 -17.47
CA ILE A 663 -29.68 -3.52 -18.77
C ILE A 663 -28.86 -4.29 -19.81
N SER A 664 -27.54 -4.15 -19.74
CA SER A 664 -26.64 -4.79 -20.69
C SER A 664 -26.25 -6.22 -20.33
N GLY A 665 -26.38 -6.62 -19.07
CA GLY A 665 -25.83 -7.87 -18.57
C GLY A 665 -24.30 -7.92 -18.64
N ARG A 666 -23.63 -6.75 -18.70
CA ARG A 666 -22.17 -6.63 -18.85
C ARG A 666 -21.56 -5.86 -17.69
N ILE A 667 -20.40 -6.31 -17.22
CA ILE A 667 -19.62 -5.63 -16.17
C ILE A 667 -18.81 -4.49 -16.81
N ASN A 668 -18.78 -3.32 -16.17
CA ASN A 668 -18.05 -2.13 -16.60
C ASN A 668 -16.54 -2.40 -16.78
N HIS A 669 -15.95 -3.29 -15.98
CA HIS A 669 -14.54 -3.69 -16.09
C HIS A 669 -14.22 -4.70 -17.19
N SER A 670 -15.20 -5.17 -17.98
CA SER A 670 -15.00 -6.21 -19.00
C SER A 670 -15.46 -5.82 -20.42
N PHE A 671 -15.47 -4.53 -20.76
CA PHE A 671 -15.83 -4.08 -22.11
C PHE A 671 -14.65 -4.19 -23.09
N TYR A 672 -14.70 -5.21 -23.94
CA TYR A 672 -13.97 -5.25 -25.21
C TYR A 672 -15.00 -5.37 -26.33
N ILE A 673 -15.22 -4.29 -27.07
CA ILE A 673 -15.86 -4.35 -28.39
C ILE A 673 -14.76 -4.02 -29.39
N GLU A 674 -14.67 -4.83 -30.44
CA GLU A 674 -13.67 -4.79 -31.51
C GLU A 674 -13.27 -3.35 -31.86
N ASP A 675 -12.00 -3.03 -31.57
CA ASP A 675 -11.24 -1.81 -31.91
C ASP A 675 -11.35 -0.51 -31.06
N HIS A 676 -12.22 -0.37 -30.04
CA HIS A 676 -12.22 0.82 -29.14
C HIS A 676 -12.40 0.49 -27.64
N THR A 677 -11.66 1.19 -26.76
CA THR A 677 -11.77 1.07 -25.28
C THR A 677 -12.86 1.99 -24.74
N LEU A 678 -14.13 1.64 -24.95
CA LEU A 678 -15.24 2.39 -24.37
C LEU A 678 -15.67 1.73 -23.05
N ASN A 679 -15.81 2.53 -22.00
CA ASN A 679 -16.49 2.05 -20.78
C ASN A 679 -18.00 1.95 -21.03
N ILE A 680 -18.74 1.27 -20.14
CA ILE A 680 -20.19 1.04 -20.35
C ILE A 680 -21.00 2.32 -20.53
N VAL A 681 -20.59 3.40 -19.86
CA VAL A 681 -21.25 4.71 -19.95
C VAL A 681 -21.04 5.32 -21.33
N GLU A 682 -19.82 5.27 -21.86
CA GLU A 682 -19.49 5.76 -23.20
C GLU A 682 -20.20 4.95 -24.28
N TYR A 683 -20.19 3.62 -24.16
CA TYR A 683 -20.89 2.73 -25.09
C TYR A 683 -22.42 2.98 -25.09
N ALA A 684 -23.02 3.14 -23.91
CA ALA A 684 -24.43 3.47 -23.80
C ALA A 684 -24.74 4.85 -24.43
N TRP A 685 -23.86 5.84 -24.27
CA TRP A 685 -24.00 7.15 -24.89
C TRP A 685 -23.89 7.12 -26.42
N GLU A 686 -23.00 6.30 -26.98
CA GLU A 686 -22.88 6.12 -28.43
C GLU A 686 -24.15 5.50 -29.02
N LEU A 687 -24.58 4.36 -28.48
CA LEU A 687 -25.81 3.70 -28.91
C LEU A 687 -27.02 4.64 -28.78
N TRP A 688 -27.10 5.42 -27.71
CA TRP A 688 -28.18 6.38 -27.52
C TRP A 688 -28.18 7.51 -28.55
N LYS A 689 -27.00 8.07 -28.87
CA LYS A 689 -26.85 9.14 -29.87
C LYS A 689 -27.16 8.67 -31.28
N GLU A 690 -26.82 7.41 -31.59
CA GLU A 690 -27.07 6.81 -32.90
C GLU A 690 -28.52 6.34 -33.07
N GLY A 691 -29.30 6.28 -31.98
CA GLY A 691 -30.68 5.79 -31.99
C GLY A 691 -30.80 4.26 -31.84
N HIS A 692 -29.71 3.61 -31.46
CA HIS A 692 -29.54 2.16 -31.33
C HIS A 692 -29.59 1.70 -29.86
N GLY A 693 -30.27 2.45 -28.97
CA GLY A 693 -30.30 2.18 -27.53
C GLY A 693 -30.76 0.76 -27.15
N LEU A 694 -31.63 0.14 -27.94
CA LEU A 694 -32.07 -1.25 -27.72
C LEU A 694 -30.96 -2.29 -27.90
N GLU A 695 -29.89 -1.95 -28.63
CA GLU A 695 -28.71 -2.82 -28.79
C GLU A 695 -27.89 -2.94 -27.51
N LEU A 696 -28.08 -2.03 -26.55
CA LEU A 696 -27.46 -2.13 -25.22
C LEU A 696 -27.99 -3.36 -24.46
N MET A 697 -29.20 -3.83 -24.77
CA MET A 697 -29.90 -4.88 -24.03
C MET A 697 -29.18 -6.24 -24.08
N ASP A 698 -29.10 -6.90 -22.93
CA ASP A 698 -28.72 -8.32 -22.85
C ASP A 698 -29.60 -9.18 -23.78
N PRO A 699 -29.01 -9.92 -24.74
CA PRO A 699 -29.76 -10.77 -25.67
C PRO A 699 -30.69 -11.80 -25.00
N THR A 700 -30.40 -12.19 -23.76
CA THR A 700 -31.22 -13.12 -22.98
C THR A 700 -32.57 -12.52 -22.54
N LEU A 701 -32.75 -11.20 -22.65
CA LEU A 701 -33.96 -10.47 -22.23
C LEU A 701 -34.99 -10.24 -23.35
N ARG A 702 -34.69 -10.64 -24.59
CA ARG A 702 -35.50 -10.34 -25.79
C ARG A 702 -36.96 -10.83 -25.74
N SER A 703 -37.29 -11.84 -24.93
CA SER A 703 -38.64 -12.43 -24.87
C SER A 703 -39.51 -11.97 -23.69
N SER A 704 -38.95 -11.23 -22.72
CA SER A 704 -39.65 -10.89 -21.47
C SER A 704 -39.73 -9.38 -21.16
N CYS A 705 -39.15 -8.53 -22.00
CA CYS A 705 -39.01 -7.09 -21.74
C CYS A 705 -39.97 -6.24 -22.59
N ILE A 706 -40.50 -5.17 -22.00
CA ILE A 706 -41.28 -4.14 -22.71
C ILE A 706 -40.30 -3.07 -23.19
N GLU A 707 -40.11 -2.93 -24.51
CA GLU A 707 -39.12 -2.04 -25.13
C GLU A 707 -39.21 -0.58 -24.63
N ASP A 708 -40.42 -0.06 -24.42
CA ASP A 708 -40.64 1.29 -23.89
C ASP A 708 -40.14 1.47 -22.45
N GLN A 709 -40.27 0.44 -21.61
CA GLN A 709 -39.76 0.48 -20.24
C GLN A 709 -38.24 0.42 -20.22
N LEU A 710 -37.66 -0.40 -21.11
CA LEU A 710 -36.22 -0.52 -21.27
C LEU A 710 -35.58 0.79 -21.73
N LEU A 711 -36.12 1.42 -22.76
CA LEU A 711 -35.62 2.71 -23.25
C LEU A 711 -35.72 3.79 -22.18
N ARG A 712 -36.77 3.77 -21.35
CA ARG A 712 -36.86 4.65 -20.17
C ARG A 712 -35.77 4.35 -19.16
N CYS A 713 -35.50 3.08 -18.86
CA CYS A 713 -34.43 2.70 -17.95
C CYS A 713 -33.04 3.13 -18.45
N ILE A 714 -32.76 2.98 -19.74
CA ILE A 714 -31.53 3.46 -20.38
C ILE A 714 -31.44 4.99 -20.25
N HIS A 715 -32.53 5.69 -20.54
CA HIS A 715 -32.57 7.14 -20.45
C HIS A 715 -32.32 7.65 -19.02
N VAL A 716 -32.93 7.02 -18.01
CA VAL A 716 -32.69 7.34 -16.59
C VAL A 716 -31.22 7.07 -16.22
N GLY A 717 -30.67 5.93 -16.62
CA GLY A 717 -29.25 5.60 -16.39
C GLY A 717 -28.30 6.65 -16.99
N LEU A 718 -28.56 7.11 -18.21
CA LEU A 718 -27.79 8.16 -18.89
C LEU A 718 -27.91 9.53 -18.22
N LEU A 719 -29.10 9.89 -17.73
CA LEU A 719 -29.31 11.13 -16.97
C LEU A 719 -28.56 11.13 -15.64
N CYS A 720 -28.43 9.97 -15.00
CA CYS A 720 -27.69 9.82 -13.75
C CYS A 720 -26.18 10.04 -13.92
N VAL A 721 -25.61 9.76 -15.11
CA VAL A 721 -24.17 9.85 -15.40
C VAL A 721 -23.78 11.10 -16.21
N GLU A 722 -24.67 12.08 -16.36
CA GLU A 722 -24.43 13.29 -17.15
C GLU A 722 -23.56 14.33 -16.39
N GLU A 723 -22.44 14.73 -17.00
CA GLU A 723 -21.40 15.62 -16.43
C GLU A 723 -21.88 17.04 -16.04
N LYS A 724 -23.04 17.51 -16.55
CA LYS A 724 -23.55 18.88 -16.31
C LYS A 724 -24.78 18.92 -15.41
N ALA A 725 -24.75 18.23 -14.27
CA ALA A 725 -25.84 18.25 -13.29
C ALA A 725 -25.84 19.52 -12.40
N GLY A 726 -26.01 20.69 -13.01
CA GLY A 726 -26.21 21.97 -12.31
C GLY A 726 -27.65 22.22 -11.84
N ARG A 727 -28.58 21.27 -11.98
CA ARG A 727 -30.02 21.56 -11.76
C ARG A 727 -30.92 20.37 -11.41
N ILE A 728 -30.43 19.36 -10.71
CA ILE A 728 -31.27 18.24 -10.25
C ILE A 728 -31.47 18.36 -8.73
N ASP A 729 -32.56 19.03 -8.34
CA ASP A 729 -33.16 18.92 -7.01
C ASP A 729 -34.20 17.79 -7.07
N PHE A 730 -33.86 16.63 -6.49
CA PHE A 730 -34.70 15.43 -6.51
C PHE A 730 -36.03 15.60 -5.74
N ARG A 731 -36.18 16.62 -4.87
CA ARG A 731 -37.46 16.91 -4.21
C ARG A 731 -38.41 17.76 -5.07
N ALA A 732 -37.89 18.54 -6.02
CA ALA A 732 -38.69 19.37 -6.92
C ALA A 732 -38.87 18.76 -8.33
N GLY A 733 -37.94 17.89 -8.75
CA GLY A 733 -37.93 17.26 -10.08
C GLY A 733 -38.99 16.18 -10.30
N ILE A 734 -39.42 15.51 -9.22
CA ILE A 734 -40.47 14.48 -9.28
C ILE A 734 -41.88 15.10 -9.31
N ASP A 735 -42.09 16.34 -8.87
CA ASP A 735 -43.41 16.98 -9.01
C ASP A 735 -43.58 17.72 -10.35
N GLY A 736 -42.49 18.30 -10.88
CA GLY A 736 -42.58 19.16 -12.06
C GLY A 736 -42.74 18.40 -13.39
N LYS A 737 -41.95 17.34 -13.62
CA LYS A 737 -41.93 16.63 -14.91
C LYS A 737 -42.83 15.40 -14.96
N THR A 738 -43.31 14.92 -13.82
CA THR A 738 -44.31 13.84 -13.77
C THR A 738 -45.67 14.33 -14.27
N SER A 739 -45.94 15.65 -14.19
CA SER A 739 -47.13 16.26 -14.79
C SER A 739 -47.16 16.18 -16.33
N GLU A 740 -46.00 16.26 -17.01
CA GLU A 740 -45.90 16.03 -18.45
C GLU A 740 -45.99 14.53 -18.79
N ILE A 741 -45.45 13.65 -17.94
CA ILE A 741 -45.45 12.19 -18.13
C ILE A 741 -46.84 11.56 -17.89
N ILE A 742 -47.65 12.12 -16.99
CA ILE A 742 -49.03 11.65 -16.71
C ILE A 742 -50.00 11.99 -17.87
N SER A 743 -49.70 13.03 -18.66
CA SER A 743 -50.59 13.49 -19.75
C SER A 743 -50.73 12.49 -20.91
N VAL A 744 -49.82 11.51 -21.03
CA VAL A 744 -49.80 10.55 -22.15
C VAL A 744 -50.65 9.29 -21.88
N ASN A 745 -50.96 8.95 -20.62
CA ASN A 745 -51.64 7.68 -20.29
C ASN A 745 -52.89 7.77 -19.39
N GLY A 746 -53.41 8.97 -19.11
CA GLY A 746 -54.78 9.14 -18.58
C GLY A 746 -55.06 8.51 -17.20
N MET A 747 -54.04 8.31 -16.35
CA MET A 747 -54.18 7.76 -15.00
C MET A 747 -54.04 8.88 -13.96
N SER A 748 -54.95 8.98 -13.00
CA SER A 748 -54.94 10.08 -12.01
C SER A 748 -53.96 9.84 -10.86
N SER A 749 -53.31 10.91 -10.40
CA SER A 749 -52.28 10.90 -9.34
C SER A 749 -52.67 10.18 -8.04
N SER A 750 -53.96 10.05 -7.73
CA SER A 750 -54.42 9.37 -6.52
C SER A 750 -54.27 7.84 -6.53
N GLU A 751 -54.08 7.21 -7.69
CA GLU A 751 -53.85 5.76 -7.78
C GLU A 751 -52.38 5.36 -7.55
N PHE A 752 -51.44 6.31 -7.66
CA PHE A 752 -50.00 6.05 -7.52
C PHE A 752 -49.51 6.13 -6.07
N GLU A 753 -50.10 7.01 -5.24
CA GLU A 753 -49.71 7.15 -3.82
C GLU A 753 -50.22 6.00 -2.91
N ALA A 754 -51.08 5.12 -3.42
CA ALA A 754 -51.71 4.04 -2.64
C ALA A 754 -51.06 2.65 -2.84
N ARG A 755 -49.98 2.53 -3.61
CA ARG A 755 -49.20 1.31 -3.83
C ARG A 755 -47.74 1.54 -3.47
#